data_AF-A0A3N0WNP9-F1
#
_entry.id   AF-A0A3N0WNP9-F1
#
_cell.length_a   1.000
_cell.length_b   1.000
_cell.length_c   1.000
_cell.angle_alpha   90.00
_cell.angle_beta   90.00
_cell.angle_gamma   90.00
#
_symmetry.space_group_name_H-M   'P 1'
#
loop_
_entity.id
_entity.type
_entity.pdbx_description
1 polymer ?
#
loop_
_entity_poly.entity_id
_entity_poly.type
_entity_poly.pdbx_seq_one_letter_code
_entity_poly.pdbx_strand_id
1 'polypeptide(L)'
;MTTDHIHYTTTSQIIHEGTWHTEKIHISPDIWKTIQDQSNQYNLQPEAVLAFAAALSLNTWLDLPDQEAGEHMNIISKHDFSSILLNPATEHSGSGHSFLEHCKDLHHSMASAAQKAEELLTNRFSVMLHHDSSDFKIPIITPAVLVTITVAEDVRIGWYIIPELLNDERVKSLAETHSRLLNLFSKKDWKQPLPDLLSEQQRKIRNEVNQTQTEIEPQLIHQAFFQHALQHPEDTALYWEEDRPIQMSYGALANRALKLSRILADNGAQQNSRAAVVLPKGPAQIIAVMGILGSGALYIPVGVDQPSGRQEKIFKKAGVQFIVTDTSTLSGFPHLKDLAHEQNIMIVNLDEISEVKPLDALVHISTDQLAYIIFTSGSTGEPKGVEITHSAAWNTIQDINTKFDVNASDRALAISALDFDLSVYDIFGLLAVGGSLVLIREEERKEAALWIQLVEKYKVTVWNSVPALFDMLLLSASAGNDLSSLRLVLVSGDWVGLDLKDRMKERSENCQLIALGGATEASIWSNFFPVNEVNPEWKSIPYGKPLANQKYRVVNPLGMDCPDGVTGELWIGGKGVASGYTNNPELTDSRFVTANGERWYRTGDLGRYGSDGNLEFLGRIDHQVKVNGFRIELGEIEAALKTFPGVAQATATVLSINHAAHLVAGIVGEKAPSTEGSDDDLLTGNLSPAAKAEYDLQKQVIADFLYELLDLSKHTIKYTANDSGNPALHQATSAQINSLQSQLIKDMSIAHEQTTVLDMWLNWLREENILAEKNGQLVFAALNPVDSGDTFLNTFKEGLQERKPLLRQILSNIIPSVSLLDDELLSPEILSTHDKNTLKGIEQIAEKISQAATRSEKTIKVAILGGRTGILTEKLLQATHGNTIEYSVIDEGRAMVRSFTERLSKAGYHVNGIELKNNQVPEEYWYQFDFVVAINTLHRFPQPDQGVFISNLLLNNGGRLLAIEAESLLPVALVSSGIIDRGFQHFDPQRSAAFSPMLNKASWKNYFLKTGFTGVHTEAVQDSFTILYDTCCPEERHQLKESNILTHIQGLLPPHMMPEKLAVLPWMPLSANGKVDRKSFAELVRMMVEAEVRKGSEDFEKPTGSMEEGIAAIWKELLALEAVGRNDVFFEIGGDSLSATRFLTEVKKQLEVNLSLRELFGATLKEVAAKVETEHQRLQQELETMEIGEI
;
A
#
# COMPACT_ATOMS: atom_id res chain seq x y z
N MET A 1 0.61 50.96 -3.54
CA MET A 1 -0.40 51.71 -4.31
C MET A 1 -1.53 50.75 -4.60
N THR A 2 -2.73 51.12 -4.16
CA THR A 2 -3.93 50.33 -3.92
C THR A 2 -4.63 49.90 -5.21
N THR A 3 -4.84 48.60 -5.41
CA THR A 3 -5.63 48.05 -6.52
C THR A 3 -7.04 47.71 -6.03
N ASP A 4 -8.00 48.58 -6.40
CA ASP A 4 -9.43 48.33 -6.60
C ASP A 4 -10.08 47.22 -5.74
N HIS A 5 -10.06 47.37 -4.42
CA HIS A 5 -10.79 46.47 -3.52
C HIS A 5 -12.30 46.64 -3.72
N ILE A 6 -12.97 45.52 -4.02
CA ILE A 6 -14.36 45.34 -3.59
C ILE A 6 -14.41 45.61 -2.07
N HIS A 7 -15.36 46.41 -1.60
CA HIS A 7 -15.60 46.58 -0.16
C HIS A 7 -16.05 45.24 0.44
N TYR A 8 -15.10 44.49 1.00
CA TYR A 8 -15.40 43.35 1.84
C TYR A 8 -15.63 43.85 3.27
N THR A 9 -16.68 43.35 3.91
CA THR A 9 -16.95 43.65 5.33
C THR A 9 -16.98 42.31 6.06
N THR A 10 -16.00 42.09 6.91
CA THR A 10 -15.98 40.94 7.81
C THR A 10 -16.96 41.23 8.96
N THR A 11 -18.16 40.68 8.88
CA THR A 11 -19.07 40.61 10.04
C THR A 11 -19.03 39.19 10.58
N SER A 12 -18.25 38.98 11.65
CA SER A 12 -18.35 37.75 12.44
C SER A 12 -19.73 37.73 13.11
N GLN A 13 -20.54 36.75 12.76
CA GLN A 13 -21.79 36.44 13.44
C GLN A 13 -21.89 34.94 13.61
N ILE A 14 -21.99 34.50 14.86
CA ILE A 14 -22.29 33.12 15.20
C ILE A 14 -23.76 32.87 14.83
N ILE A 15 -24.01 31.97 13.88
CA ILE A 15 -25.37 31.53 13.54
C ILE A 15 -25.50 30.07 13.96
N HIS A 16 -26.51 29.79 14.80
CA HIS A 16 -26.77 28.52 15.47
C HIS A 16 -25.58 27.94 16.26
N GLU A 17 -25.54 28.26 17.56
CA GLU A 17 -24.81 27.52 18.60
C GLU A 17 -23.28 27.41 18.46
N GLY A 18 -22.60 28.38 17.83
CA GLY A 18 -21.12 28.49 17.94
C GLY A 18 -20.30 27.66 16.95
N THR A 19 -20.91 27.07 15.93
CA THR A 19 -20.27 26.05 15.08
C THR A 19 -19.75 26.53 13.72
N TRP A 20 -19.93 27.82 13.36
CA TRP A 20 -19.60 28.33 12.02
C TRP A 20 -18.92 29.71 12.03
N HIS A 21 -17.76 29.82 11.35
CA HIS A 21 -17.16 31.10 10.96
C HIS A 21 -17.73 31.57 9.62
N THR A 22 -17.90 32.89 9.44
CA THR A 22 -18.51 33.45 8.21
C THR A 22 -17.71 34.60 7.62
N GLU A 23 -17.39 34.52 6.32
CA GLU A 23 -16.81 35.62 5.52
C GLU A 23 -17.78 36.06 4.41
N LYS A 24 -17.97 37.39 4.23
CA LYS A 24 -18.92 37.93 3.25
C LYS A 24 -18.23 38.80 2.20
N ILE A 25 -18.51 38.51 0.92
CA ILE A 25 -18.05 39.28 -0.23
C ILE A 25 -19.26 39.96 -0.88
N HIS A 26 -19.13 41.25 -1.21
CA HIS A 26 -20.17 42.02 -1.88
C HIS A 26 -19.68 42.48 -3.25
N ILE A 27 -20.23 41.97 -4.36
CA ILE A 27 -19.77 42.38 -5.68
C ILE A 27 -20.34 43.76 -6.03
N SER A 28 -19.52 44.69 -6.52
CA SER A 28 -20.00 46.01 -6.93
C SER A 28 -20.93 45.93 -8.14
N PRO A 29 -21.91 46.85 -8.27
CA PRO A 29 -22.82 46.88 -9.40
C PRO A 29 -22.14 46.94 -10.77
N ASP A 30 -21.00 47.64 -10.88
CA ASP A 30 -20.25 47.77 -12.14
C ASP A 30 -19.58 46.46 -12.57
N ILE A 31 -18.98 45.73 -11.62
CA ILE A 31 -18.37 44.42 -11.88
C ILE A 31 -19.47 43.43 -12.27
N TRP A 32 -20.59 43.44 -11.53
CA TRP A 32 -21.71 42.56 -11.80
C TRP A 32 -22.32 42.80 -13.19
N LYS A 33 -22.59 44.06 -13.53
CA LYS A 33 -23.08 44.44 -14.85
C LYS A 33 -22.14 43.98 -15.96
N THR A 34 -20.83 44.12 -15.77
CA THR A 34 -19.84 43.68 -16.74
C THR A 34 -19.84 42.16 -16.93
N ILE A 35 -19.95 41.40 -15.84
CA ILE A 35 -20.10 39.94 -15.90
C ILE A 35 -21.39 39.58 -16.66
N GLN A 36 -22.50 40.25 -16.38
CA GLN A 36 -23.77 40.03 -17.09
C GLN A 36 -23.65 40.31 -18.59
N ASP A 37 -23.06 41.44 -18.98
CA ASP A 37 -22.89 41.83 -20.38
C ASP A 37 -22.03 40.81 -21.14
N GLN A 38 -20.95 40.32 -20.54
CA GLN A 38 -20.10 39.28 -21.12
C GLN A 38 -20.79 37.91 -21.15
N SER A 39 -21.52 37.54 -20.10
CA SER A 39 -22.35 36.32 -20.07
C SER A 39 -23.35 36.31 -21.22
N ASN A 40 -24.03 37.44 -21.45
CA ASN A 40 -24.97 37.61 -22.55
C ASN A 40 -24.30 37.48 -23.92
N GLN A 41 -23.10 38.08 -24.09
CA GLN A 41 -22.33 37.96 -25.33
C GLN A 41 -22.02 36.50 -25.69
N TYR A 42 -21.79 35.65 -24.69
CA TYR A 42 -21.42 34.26 -24.86
C TYR A 42 -22.56 33.25 -24.65
N ASN A 43 -23.80 33.74 -24.46
CA ASN A 43 -24.99 32.93 -24.19
C ASN A 43 -24.83 32.01 -22.98
N LEU A 44 -24.37 32.58 -21.86
CA LEU A 44 -24.16 31.91 -20.57
C LEU A 44 -25.07 32.51 -19.49
N GLN A 45 -25.49 31.70 -18.51
CA GLN A 45 -26.08 32.22 -17.27
C GLN A 45 -24.98 32.87 -16.42
N PRO A 46 -25.15 34.12 -15.92
CA PRO A 46 -24.22 34.75 -14.98
C PRO A 46 -23.95 33.91 -13.72
N GLU A 47 -24.93 33.14 -13.26
CA GLU A 47 -24.83 32.24 -12.12
C GLU A 47 -23.81 31.12 -12.35
N ALA A 48 -23.69 30.61 -13.58
CA ALA A 48 -22.68 29.61 -13.92
C ALA A 48 -21.26 30.20 -13.80
N VAL A 49 -21.09 31.47 -14.18
CA VAL A 49 -19.81 32.18 -14.06
C VAL A 49 -19.42 32.37 -12.58
N LEU A 50 -20.38 32.79 -11.74
CA LEU A 50 -20.17 32.95 -10.29
C LEU A 50 -19.88 31.61 -9.61
N ALA A 51 -20.62 30.57 -9.96
CA ALA A 51 -20.47 29.23 -9.41
C ALA A 51 -19.14 28.60 -9.84
N PHE A 52 -18.72 28.76 -11.09
CA PHE A 52 -17.43 28.29 -11.57
C PHE A 52 -16.27 29.03 -10.90
N ALA A 53 -16.39 30.35 -10.67
CA ALA A 53 -15.40 31.11 -9.90
C ALA A 53 -15.30 30.63 -8.44
N ALA A 54 -16.43 30.26 -7.82
CA ALA A 54 -16.47 29.66 -6.47
C ALA A 54 -15.78 28.30 -6.45
N ALA A 55 -16.08 27.49 -7.45
CA ALA A 55 -15.45 26.21 -7.60
C ALA A 55 -13.94 26.30 -7.82
N LEU A 56 -13.48 27.20 -8.70
CA LEU A 56 -12.05 27.44 -8.91
C LEU A 56 -11.36 27.86 -7.61
N SER A 57 -11.97 28.75 -6.81
CA SER A 57 -11.40 29.12 -5.50
C SER A 57 -11.36 27.95 -4.52
N LEU A 58 -12.37 27.09 -4.48
CA LEU A 58 -12.38 25.90 -3.61
C LEU A 58 -11.37 24.84 -4.08
N ASN A 59 -11.24 24.65 -5.40
CA ASN A 59 -10.26 23.76 -6.02
C ASN A 59 -8.82 24.24 -5.85
N THR A 60 -8.59 25.45 -5.35
CA THR A 60 -7.25 25.90 -4.98
C THR A 60 -6.77 25.34 -3.65
N TRP A 61 -7.59 24.62 -2.88
CA TRP A 61 -7.30 24.25 -1.49
C TRP A 61 -7.83 22.85 -1.11
N LEU A 62 -7.67 21.86 -1.98
CA LEU A 62 -7.99 20.46 -1.66
C LEU A 62 -6.85 19.80 -0.87
N ASP A 63 -6.63 20.26 0.37
CA ASP A 63 -5.76 19.58 1.34
C ASP A 63 -6.63 18.91 2.40
N LEU A 64 -7.11 17.68 2.11
CA LEU A 64 -7.58 16.77 3.14
C LEU A 64 -7.07 15.35 2.85
N PRO A 65 -6.74 14.55 3.89
CA PRO A 65 -6.02 13.31 3.72
C PRO A 65 -6.84 12.26 2.95
N ASP A 66 -6.08 11.48 2.19
CA ASP A 66 -6.34 10.17 1.61
C ASP A 66 -7.38 9.98 0.51
N GLN A 67 -6.95 9.08 -0.39
CA GLN A 67 -7.71 8.40 -1.42
C GLN A 67 -8.99 7.77 -0.85
N GLU A 68 -10.03 8.59 -0.68
CA GLU A 68 -11.42 8.16 -0.55
C GLU A 68 -12.42 9.30 -0.79
N ALA A 69 -11.98 10.48 -1.21
CA ALA A 69 -12.89 11.50 -1.73
C ALA A 69 -12.98 11.36 -3.25
N GLY A 70 -14.03 10.68 -3.72
CA GLY A 70 -14.59 11.04 -5.02
C GLY A 70 -14.82 12.55 -5.02
N GLU A 71 -14.06 13.25 -5.86
CA GLU A 71 -14.11 14.71 -5.97
C GLU A 71 -15.48 15.12 -6.48
N HIS A 72 -16.31 15.51 -5.54
CA HIS A 72 -17.72 15.75 -5.74
C HIS A 72 -18.05 17.10 -5.10
N MET A 73 -17.47 18.16 -5.67
CA MET A 73 -17.91 19.52 -5.34
C MET A 73 -19.30 19.71 -5.93
N ASN A 74 -20.29 20.01 -5.07
CA ASN A 74 -21.70 20.14 -5.47
C ASN A 74 -22.14 21.60 -5.56
N ILE A 75 -22.77 21.98 -6.67
CA ILE A 75 -23.41 23.30 -6.84
C ILE A 75 -24.94 23.15 -6.75
N ILE A 76 -25.58 23.59 -5.66
CA ILE A 76 -27.00 23.38 -5.36
C ILE A 76 -27.79 24.69 -5.54
N SER A 77 -28.86 24.72 -6.34
CA SER A 77 -29.83 25.83 -6.39
C SER A 77 -31.21 25.44 -5.84
N LYS A 78 -31.87 26.39 -5.17
CA LYS A 78 -33.17 26.17 -4.52
C LYS A 78 -34.37 26.32 -5.47
N HIS A 79 -34.21 26.91 -6.67
CA HIS A 79 -35.35 27.17 -7.55
C HIS A 79 -35.27 26.78 -9.03
N ASP A 80 -34.10 26.54 -9.65
CA ASP A 80 -34.07 26.09 -11.05
C ASP A 80 -32.83 25.24 -11.46
N PHE A 81 -31.90 24.93 -10.56
CA PHE A 81 -30.64 24.25 -10.93
C PHE A 81 -30.22 23.21 -9.89
N SER A 82 -30.42 21.93 -10.18
CA SER A 82 -29.99 20.84 -9.31
C SER A 82 -28.47 20.62 -9.37
N SER A 83 -27.97 20.03 -8.29
CA SER A 83 -26.57 19.70 -7.96
C SER A 83 -25.67 19.33 -9.15
N ILE A 84 -24.63 20.13 -9.40
CA ILE A 84 -23.54 19.74 -10.30
C ILE A 84 -22.36 19.20 -9.51
N LEU A 85 -21.96 17.97 -9.81
CA LEU A 85 -20.69 17.37 -9.43
C LEU A 85 -19.63 17.82 -10.43
N LEU A 86 -18.72 18.70 -10.01
CA LEU A 86 -17.51 18.96 -10.80
C LEU A 86 -16.61 17.73 -10.68
N ASN A 87 -16.52 16.93 -11.74
CA ASN A 87 -15.56 15.84 -11.85
C ASN A 87 -14.27 16.43 -12.43
N PRO A 88 -13.20 16.65 -11.66
CA PRO A 88 -11.98 17.30 -12.15
C PRO A 88 -11.13 16.38 -13.03
N ALA A 89 -11.52 15.11 -13.20
CA ALA A 89 -10.82 14.12 -14.01
C ALA A 89 -11.27 14.05 -15.49
N THR A 90 -11.47 15.18 -16.16
CA THR A 90 -11.38 15.17 -17.63
C THR A 90 -9.90 15.08 -17.99
N GLU A 91 -9.40 13.84 -18.08
CA GLU A 91 -8.07 13.49 -18.58
C GLU A 91 -7.91 13.95 -20.04
N HIS A 92 -7.58 15.22 -20.28
CA HIS A 92 -7.08 15.65 -21.59
C HIS A 92 -5.79 16.46 -21.43
N SER A 93 -4.75 15.87 -22.01
CA SER A 93 -3.38 16.34 -22.09
C SER A 93 -3.26 17.63 -22.90
N GLY A 94 -2.51 18.59 -22.34
CA GLY A 94 -1.84 19.64 -23.10
C GLY A 94 -2.67 20.88 -23.43
N SER A 95 -2.24 22.02 -22.88
CA SER A 95 -2.47 23.38 -23.39
C SER A 95 -3.93 23.81 -23.70
N GLY A 96 -4.46 24.72 -22.88
CA GLY A 96 -5.18 25.88 -23.41
C GLY A 96 -6.71 25.83 -23.45
N HIS A 97 -7.38 25.20 -22.48
CA HIS A 97 -8.81 25.43 -22.31
C HIS A 97 -9.10 26.81 -21.71
N SER A 98 -10.06 27.51 -22.30
CA SER A 98 -10.41 28.88 -21.89
C SER A 98 -11.40 28.86 -20.71
N PHE A 99 -11.45 29.95 -19.94
CA PHE A 99 -12.48 30.15 -18.90
C PHE A 99 -13.89 29.95 -19.46
N LEU A 100 -14.09 30.38 -20.70
CA LEU A 100 -15.35 30.28 -21.44
C LEU A 100 -15.83 28.84 -21.64
N GLU A 101 -14.94 27.90 -21.95
CA GLU A 101 -15.30 26.50 -22.23
C GLU A 101 -15.84 25.81 -20.98
N HIS A 102 -15.14 25.96 -19.85
CA HIS A 102 -15.60 25.42 -18.57
C HIS A 102 -16.92 26.03 -18.11
N CYS A 103 -17.13 27.34 -18.32
CA CYS A 103 -18.41 27.98 -18.03
C CYS A 103 -19.54 27.43 -18.93
N LYS A 104 -19.25 27.09 -20.19
CA LYS A 104 -20.22 26.46 -21.09
C LYS A 104 -20.59 25.05 -20.61
N ASP A 105 -19.61 24.25 -20.21
CA ASP A 105 -19.86 22.90 -19.72
C ASP A 105 -20.72 22.93 -18.45
N LEU A 106 -20.39 23.84 -17.53
CA LEU A 106 -21.18 24.05 -16.32
C LEU A 106 -22.59 24.54 -16.67
N HIS A 107 -22.71 25.53 -17.56
CA HIS A 107 -24.01 26.05 -18.01
C HIS A 107 -24.88 24.97 -18.69
N HIS A 108 -24.31 24.10 -19.51
CA HIS A 108 -25.03 22.97 -20.13
C HIS A 108 -25.46 21.94 -19.08
N SER A 109 -24.60 21.64 -18.12
CA SER A 109 -24.91 20.73 -17.01
C SER A 109 -26.05 21.27 -16.13
N MET A 110 -26.02 22.58 -15.84
CA MET A 110 -27.11 23.28 -15.12
C MET A 110 -28.43 23.16 -15.88
N ALA A 111 -28.40 23.20 -17.21
CA ALA A 111 -29.59 23.09 -18.05
C ALA A 111 -30.13 21.65 -18.18
N SER A 112 -29.28 20.61 -18.13
CA SER A 112 -29.71 19.22 -18.34
C SER A 112 -30.26 18.52 -17.08
N ALA A 113 -29.93 19.02 -15.88
CA ALA A 113 -30.10 18.29 -14.63
C ALA A 113 -31.46 18.46 -13.93
N ALA A 114 -32.44 19.16 -14.51
CA ALA A 114 -33.71 19.62 -13.89
C ALA A 114 -34.65 18.55 -13.26
N GLN A 115 -34.24 17.30 -13.06
CA GLN A 115 -34.94 16.27 -12.29
C GLN A 115 -33.94 15.40 -11.50
N LYS A 116 -33.90 15.59 -10.17
CA LYS A 116 -33.44 14.70 -9.08
C LYS A 116 -32.66 15.51 -8.04
N ALA A 117 -33.31 15.89 -6.94
CA ALA A 117 -32.74 16.78 -5.93
C ALA A 117 -32.72 16.21 -4.49
N GLU A 118 -33.11 14.96 -4.26
CA GLU A 118 -33.33 14.47 -2.88
C GLU A 118 -32.25 13.52 -2.30
N GLU A 119 -31.16 13.20 -3.02
CA GLU A 119 -30.20 12.18 -2.55
C GLU A 119 -28.74 12.65 -2.28
N LEU A 120 -28.39 13.94 -2.34
CA LEU A 120 -26.98 14.36 -2.34
C LEU A 120 -26.62 15.37 -1.24
N LEU A 121 -26.33 14.87 -0.03
CA LEU A 121 -25.66 15.62 1.04
C LEU A 121 -24.69 14.72 1.82
N THR A 122 -23.56 14.33 1.22
CA THR A 122 -22.46 13.61 1.91
C THR A 122 -21.08 14.25 1.68
N ASN A 123 -21.00 15.37 0.96
CA ASN A 123 -19.74 15.95 0.48
C ASN A 123 -19.17 17.04 1.40
N ARG A 124 -17.83 17.21 1.37
CA ARG A 124 -17.08 18.15 2.22
C ARG A 124 -17.17 19.63 1.78
N PHE A 125 -17.50 19.93 0.53
CA PHE A 125 -17.58 21.30 0.01
C PHE A 125 -18.83 21.50 -0.86
N SER A 126 -19.55 22.60 -0.66
CA SER A 126 -20.77 22.92 -1.44
C SER A 126 -20.84 24.40 -1.82
N VAL A 127 -21.35 24.68 -3.02
CA VAL A 127 -21.73 26.02 -3.49
C VAL A 127 -23.24 26.09 -3.62
N MET A 128 -23.92 27.03 -2.98
CA MET A 128 -25.36 27.22 -3.01
C MET A 128 -25.74 28.50 -3.74
N LEU A 129 -26.60 28.40 -4.74
CA LEU A 129 -27.11 29.52 -5.52
C LEU A 129 -28.56 29.83 -5.12
N HIS A 130 -28.89 31.08 -4.82
CA HIS A 130 -30.28 31.49 -4.53
C HIS A 130 -30.56 32.94 -4.93
N HIS A 131 -31.84 33.24 -5.17
CA HIS A 131 -32.28 34.58 -5.60
C HIS A 131 -32.82 35.46 -4.46
N ASP A 132 -33.15 34.87 -3.31
CA ASP A 132 -33.59 35.59 -2.11
C ASP A 132 -32.81 35.13 -0.87
N SER A 133 -32.28 36.08 -0.09
CA SER A 133 -31.58 35.82 1.17
C SER A 133 -32.47 35.28 2.28
N SER A 134 -33.79 35.53 2.21
CA SER A 134 -34.76 35.10 3.23
C SER A 134 -35.05 33.59 3.18
N ASP A 135 -34.62 32.91 2.11
CA ASP A 135 -34.81 31.50 1.85
C ASP A 135 -33.69 30.59 2.38
N PHE A 136 -32.64 31.15 2.99
CA PHE A 136 -31.50 30.38 3.48
C PHE A 136 -31.87 29.56 4.73
N LYS A 137 -31.75 28.23 4.61
CA LYS A 137 -31.71 27.30 5.75
C LYS A 137 -30.44 26.46 5.63
N ILE A 138 -29.65 26.42 6.70
CA ILE A 138 -28.46 25.56 6.77
C ILE A 138 -28.96 24.10 6.61
N PRO A 139 -28.38 23.30 5.69
CA PRO A 139 -28.75 21.90 5.50
C PRO A 139 -28.55 21.09 6.79
N ILE A 140 -29.36 20.04 7.00
CA ILE A 140 -29.28 19.17 8.20
C ILE A 140 -27.97 18.37 8.22
N ILE A 141 -27.39 18.06 7.05
CA ILE A 141 -26.07 17.46 6.90
C ILE A 141 -25.14 18.54 6.35
N THR A 142 -24.17 18.94 7.15
CA THR A 142 -23.37 20.14 6.88
C THR A 142 -22.01 19.79 6.25
N PRO A 143 -21.65 20.39 5.10
CA PRO A 143 -20.30 20.24 4.52
C PRO A 143 -19.24 20.88 5.44
N ALA A 144 -17.96 20.68 5.19
CA ALA A 144 -16.89 21.39 5.91
C ALA A 144 -16.83 22.88 5.54
N VAL A 145 -17.11 23.19 4.28
CA VAL A 145 -17.22 24.57 3.75
C VAL A 145 -18.47 24.68 2.88
N LEU A 146 -19.25 25.72 3.13
CA LEU A 146 -20.41 26.09 2.34
C LEU A 146 -20.24 27.50 1.79
N VAL A 147 -20.23 27.66 0.47
CA VAL A 147 -20.29 28.95 -0.20
C VAL A 147 -21.72 29.20 -0.61
N THR A 148 -22.28 30.35 -0.27
CA THR A 148 -23.61 30.79 -0.73
C THR A 148 -23.43 31.98 -1.66
N ILE A 149 -24.20 32.03 -2.73
CA ILE A 149 -24.22 33.12 -3.69
C ILE A 149 -25.67 33.55 -3.85
N THR A 150 -25.96 34.76 -3.39
CA THR A 150 -27.27 35.39 -3.54
C THR A 150 -27.22 36.39 -4.69
N VAL A 151 -28.02 36.17 -5.74
CA VAL A 151 -28.12 37.06 -6.89
C VAL A 151 -29.47 37.79 -6.85
N ALA A 152 -29.45 39.06 -6.43
CA ALA A 152 -30.61 39.96 -6.36
C ALA A 152 -30.29 41.30 -7.07
N GLU A 153 -30.70 42.47 -6.54
CA GLU A 153 -30.25 43.78 -7.06
C GLU A 153 -28.73 43.99 -6.92
N ASP A 154 -28.11 43.34 -5.92
CA ASP A 154 -26.67 43.21 -5.72
C ASP A 154 -26.30 41.73 -5.57
N VAL A 155 -25.03 41.36 -5.78
CA VAL A 155 -24.54 39.99 -5.53
C VAL A 155 -23.86 39.92 -4.15
N ARG A 156 -24.33 38.99 -3.32
CA ARG A 156 -23.75 38.69 -1.99
C ARG A 156 -23.23 37.27 -1.97
N ILE A 157 -22.02 37.09 -1.46
CA ILE A 157 -21.41 35.77 -1.34
C ILE A 157 -21.04 35.54 0.12
N GLY A 158 -21.52 34.46 0.71
CA GLY A 158 -21.21 34.07 2.09
C GLY A 158 -20.42 32.77 2.12
N TRP A 159 -19.25 32.79 2.74
CA TRP A 159 -18.43 31.62 3.05
C TRP A 159 -18.70 31.20 4.48
N TYR A 160 -19.18 29.98 4.68
CA TYR A 160 -19.50 29.40 5.98
C TYR A 160 -18.57 28.22 6.20
N ILE A 161 -17.90 28.15 7.35
CA ILE A 161 -16.93 27.09 7.68
C ILE A 161 -17.07 26.56 9.10
N ILE A 162 -16.82 25.24 9.26
CA ILE A 162 -16.64 24.56 10.56
C ILE A 162 -15.22 24.88 11.11
N PRO A 163 -15.09 25.61 12.23
CA PRO A 163 -13.81 26.07 12.78
C PRO A 163 -12.80 24.96 13.08
N GLU A 164 -13.26 23.76 13.40
CA GLU A 164 -12.42 22.60 13.70
C GLU A 164 -11.69 22.04 12.46
N LEU A 165 -12.10 22.43 11.25
CA LEU A 165 -11.57 21.89 9.99
C LEU A 165 -10.67 22.88 9.22
N LEU A 166 -10.96 24.19 9.29
CA LEU A 166 -10.23 25.24 8.57
C LEU A 166 -10.10 26.49 9.42
N ASN A 167 -8.88 27.03 9.55
CA ASN A 167 -8.60 28.24 10.31
C ASN A 167 -9.02 29.53 9.58
N ASP A 168 -9.17 30.62 10.33
CA ASP A 168 -9.66 31.92 9.84
C ASP A 168 -8.83 32.50 8.67
N GLU A 169 -7.49 32.36 8.73
CA GLU A 169 -6.60 32.85 7.68
C GLU A 169 -6.84 32.14 6.34
N ARG A 170 -7.13 30.83 6.38
CA ARG A 170 -7.46 30.04 5.18
C ARG A 170 -8.79 30.47 4.57
N VAL A 171 -9.80 30.73 5.40
CA VAL A 171 -11.11 31.22 4.93
C VAL A 171 -10.95 32.54 4.19
N LYS A 172 -10.18 33.45 4.78
CA LYS A 172 -9.89 34.74 4.19
C LYS A 172 -9.16 34.60 2.85
N SER A 173 -8.18 33.70 2.76
CA SER A 173 -7.46 33.41 1.52
C SER A 173 -8.36 32.87 0.40
N LEU A 174 -9.31 32.00 0.73
CA LEU A 174 -10.32 31.49 -0.20
C LEU A 174 -11.24 32.61 -0.72
N ALA A 175 -11.77 33.42 0.21
CA ALA A 175 -12.62 34.55 -0.13
C ALA A 175 -11.90 35.59 -0.99
N GLU A 176 -10.64 35.89 -0.68
CA GLU A 176 -9.78 36.79 -1.47
C GLU A 176 -9.49 36.23 -2.87
N THR A 177 -9.23 34.93 -2.99
CA THR A 177 -9.00 34.26 -4.28
C THR A 177 -10.23 34.30 -5.15
N HIS A 178 -11.40 34.00 -4.58
CA HIS A 178 -12.69 34.13 -5.25
C HIS A 178 -12.93 35.56 -5.74
N SER A 179 -12.75 36.55 -4.86
CA SER A 179 -12.92 37.96 -5.21
C SER A 179 -11.98 38.40 -6.34
N ARG A 180 -10.73 37.92 -6.34
CA ARG A 180 -9.74 38.21 -7.38
C ARG A 180 -10.16 37.61 -8.73
N LEU A 181 -10.65 36.37 -8.74
CA LEU A 181 -11.16 35.70 -9.93
C LEU A 181 -12.29 36.51 -10.58
N LEU A 182 -13.30 36.90 -9.79
CA LEU A 182 -14.42 37.71 -10.27
C LEU A 182 -13.97 39.05 -10.89
N ASN A 183 -13.05 39.75 -10.23
CA ASN A 183 -12.50 41.00 -10.75
C ASN A 183 -11.74 40.77 -12.07
N LEU A 184 -10.92 39.70 -12.15
CA LEU A 184 -10.19 39.35 -13.37
C LEU A 184 -11.13 39.01 -14.53
N PHE A 185 -12.17 38.22 -14.29
CA PHE A 185 -13.16 37.87 -15.32
C PHE A 185 -14.00 39.06 -15.77
N SER A 186 -14.21 40.06 -14.91
CA SER A 186 -14.86 41.30 -15.36
C SER A 186 -13.99 42.13 -16.32
N LYS A 187 -12.66 41.95 -16.31
CA LYS A 187 -11.71 42.77 -17.08
C LYS A 187 -11.10 42.07 -18.30
N LYS A 188 -10.98 40.74 -18.30
CA LYS A 188 -10.28 39.97 -19.34
C LYS A 188 -11.24 39.30 -20.34
N ASP A 189 -10.75 39.06 -21.56
CA ASP A 189 -11.44 38.22 -22.53
C ASP A 189 -11.47 36.76 -22.05
N TRP A 190 -12.68 36.19 -21.90
CA TRP A 190 -12.91 34.84 -21.41
C TRP A 190 -12.34 33.74 -22.29
N LYS A 191 -11.90 34.07 -23.52
CA LYS A 191 -11.15 33.18 -24.41
C LYS A 191 -9.69 33.01 -24.03
N GLN A 192 -9.16 33.84 -23.13
CA GLN A 192 -7.78 33.72 -22.65
C GLN A 192 -7.64 32.54 -21.66
N PRO A 193 -6.43 31.98 -21.51
CA PRO A 193 -6.15 30.97 -20.50
C PRO A 193 -6.47 31.46 -19.09
N LEU A 194 -6.82 30.53 -18.20
CA LEU A 194 -7.05 30.83 -16.80
C LEU A 194 -5.82 31.54 -16.18
N PRO A 195 -6.02 32.62 -15.42
CA PRO A 195 -4.93 33.28 -14.71
C PRO A 195 -4.43 32.42 -13.54
N ASP A 196 -3.18 32.63 -13.11
CA ASP A 196 -2.70 31.99 -11.87
C ASP A 196 -3.54 32.41 -10.66
N LEU A 197 -3.65 31.50 -9.71
CA LEU A 197 -4.58 31.63 -8.58
C LEU A 197 -3.90 32.20 -7.34
N LEU A 198 -2.72 32.79 -7.47
CA LEU A 198 -1.94 33.31 -6.36
C LEU A 198 -2.32 34.75 -5.99
N SER A 199 -2.16 35.13 -4.73
CA SER A 199 -2.23 36.54 -4.34
C SER A 199 -1.02 37.32 -4.86
N GLU A 200 -1.10 38.66 -4.92
CA GLU A 200 0.06 39.47 -5.29
C GLU A 200 1.22 39.28 -4.32
N GLN A 201 0.93 39.12 -3.03
CA GLN A 201 1.92 38.84 -2.00
C GLN A 201 2.57 37.46 -2.21
N GLN A 202 1.77 36.43 -2.48
CA GLN A 202 2.26 35.07 -2.77
C GLN A 202 3.15 35.05 -4.01
N ARG A 203 2.69 35.68 -5.10
CA ARG A 203 3.52 35.83 -6.31
C ARG A 203 4.82 36.54 -6.02
N LYS A 204 4.78 37.63 -5.25
CA LYS A 204 5.98 38.37 -4.87
C LYS A 204 6.96 37.48 -4.11
N ILE A 205 6.51 36.77 -3.07
CA ILE A 205 7.36 35.89 -2.26
C ILE A 205 7.93 34.76 -3.12
N ARG A 206 7.13 34.12 -3.97
CA ARG A 206 7.62 33.05 -4.86
C ARG A 206 8.61 33.55 -5.90
N ASN A 207 8.37 34.73 -6.45
CA ASN A 207 9.31 35.36 -7.37
C ASN A 207 10.62 35.69 -6.64
N GLU A 208 10.57 36.19 -5.41
CA GLU A 208 11.77 36.45 -4.58
C GLU A 208 12.52 35.16 -4.23
N VAL A 209 11.81 34.09 -3.85
CA VAL A 209 12.43 32.79 -3.54
C VAL A 209 13.03 32.11 -4.78
N ASN A 210 12.42 32.29 -5.95
CA ASN A 210 12.92 31.76 -7.22
C ASN A 210 13.88 32.72 -7.97
N GLN A 211 14.21 33.89 -7.39
CA GLN A 211 15.26 34.78 -7.88
C GLN A 211 16.64 34.25 -7.47
N THR A 212 16.99 33.10 -8.01
CA THR A 212 18.21 32.36 -7.66
C THR A 212 19.35 32.57 -8.64
N GLN A 213 19.21 33.48 -9.62
CA GLN A 213 20.24 33.73 -10.61
C GLN A 213 21.54 34.20 -9.95
N THR A 214 22.58 33.38 -10.09
CA THR A 214 23.92 33.64 -9.56
C THR A 214 24.94 33.31 -10.64
N GLU A 215 25.97 34.15 -10.75
CA GLU A 215 27.08 33.91 -11.67
C GLU A 215 27.96 32.77 -11.13
N ILE A 216 27.78 31.58 -11.72
CA ILE A 216 28.63 30.42 -11.50
C ILE A 216 29.20 30.05 -12.87
N GLU A 217 30.51 30.24 -13.03
CA GLU A 217 31.23 29.92 -14.26
C GLU A 217 31.13 28.41 -14.54
N PRO A 218 30.57 28.00 -15.70
CA PRO A 218 30.49 26.60 -16.05
C PRO A 218 31.87 25.96 -16.14
N GLN A 219 32.05 24.80 -15.52
CA GLN A 219 33.31 24.07 -15.52
C GLN A 219 33.06 22.56 -15.66
N LEU A 220 34.05 21.82 -16.16
CA LEU A 220 34.01 20.36 -16.06
C LEU A 220 34.26 19.96 -14.60
N ILE A 221 33.39 19.13 -14.02
CA ILE A 221 33.43 18.77 -12.59
C ILE A 221 34.77 18.21 -12.09
N HIS A 222 35.59 17.62 -12.97
CA HIS A 222 36.91 17.07 -12.64
C HIS A 222 38.05 18.11 -12.82
N GLN A 223 37.80 19.22 -13.51
CA GLN A 223 38.85 20.16 -13.90
C GLN A 223 39.47 20.87 -12.68
N ALA A 224 38.66 21.24 -11.68
CA ALA A 224 39.16 21.87 -10.46
C ALA A 224 40.12 20.94 -9.68
N PHE A 225 39.80 19.64 -9.62
CA PHE A 225 40.69 18.63 -9.05
C PHE A 225 42.05 18.59 -9.78
N PHE A 226 42.07 18.52 -11.11
CA PHE A 226 43.34 18.49 -11.86
C PHE A 226 44.13 19.80 -11.78
N GLN A 227 43.44 20.94 -11.67
CA GLN A 227 44.09 22.24 -11.43
C GLN A 227 44.76 22.27 -10.05
N HIS A 228 44.08 21.81 -9.00
CA HIS A 228 44.65 21.70 -7.65
C HIS A 228 45.84 20.74 -7.66
N ALA A 229 45.72 19.57 -8.29
CA ALA A 229 46.80 18.59 -8.36
C ALA A 229 48.06 19.10 -9.09
N LEU A 230 47.90 20.02 -10.04
CA LEU A 230 49.03 20.68 -10.71
C LEU A 230 49.69 21.74 -9.82
N GLN A 231 48.91 22.50 -9.06
CA GLN A 231 49.39 23.61 -8.22
C GLN A 231 49.95 23.13 -6.87
N HIS A 232 49.32 22.11 -6.29
CA HIS A 232 49.57 21.57 -4.95
C HIS A 232 49.62 20.03 -4.96
N PRO A 233 50.60 19.42 -5.68
CA PRO A 233 50.66 17.97 -5.87
C PRO A 233 50.89 17.15 -4.60
N GLU A 234 51.45 17.77 -3.56
CA GLU A 234 51.80 17.11 -2.29
C GLU A 234 50.64 17.11 -1.28
N ASP A 235 49.57 17.87 -1.52
CA ASP A 235 48.41 17.90 -0.64
C ASP A 235 47.73 16.52 -0.62
N THR A 236 47.21 16.10 0.53
CA THR A 236 46.55 14.80 0.66
C THR A 236 45.14 14.84 0.07
N ALA A 237 44.87 13.98 -0.91
CA ALA A 237 43.54 13.82 -1.51
C ALA A 237 42.73 12.73 -0.80
N LEU A 238 43.34 11.57 -0.54
CA LEU A 238 42.63 10.39 -0.03
C LEU A 238 43.30 9.81 1.22
N TYR A 239 42.48 9.43 2.19
CA TYR A 239 42.81 8.58 3.32
C TYR A 239 42.08 7.24 3.18
N TRP A 240 42.81 6.13 3.34
CA TRP A 240 42.26 4.77 3.23
C TRP A 240 42.89 3.84 4.25
N GLU A 241 42.05 3.15 5.02
CA GLU A 241 42.50 2.15 5.99
C GLU A 241 42.35 0.74 5.40
N GLU A 242 43.47 0.15 5.03
CA GLU A 242 43.56 -1.27 4.70
C GLU A 242 44.35 -2.00 5.81
N ASP A 243 45.07 -3.08 5.50
CA ASP A 243 46.04 -3.67 6.44
C ASP A 243 47.14 -2.67 6.85
N ARG A 244 47.35 -1.63 6.03
CA ARG A 244 48.19 -0.47 6.34
C ARG A 244 47.48 0.81 5.90
N PRO A 245 47.62 1.92 6.65
CA PRO A 245 47.05 3.20 6.27
C PRO A 245 47.72 3.73 5.00
N ILE A 246 46.91 4.05 3.99
CA ILE A 246 47.33 4.65 2.73
C ILE A 246 46.88 6.11 2.73
N GLN A 247 47.83 7.01 2.46
CA GLN A 247 47.56 8.42 2.16
C GLN A 247 48.00 8.68 0.72
N MET A 248 47.08 9.13 -0.11
CA MET A 248 47.37 9.45 -1.51
C MET A 248 47.30 10.95 -1.73
N SER A 249 48.36 11.53 -2.28
CA SER A 249 48.38 12.95 -2.63
C SER A 249 47.58 13.23 -3.90
N TYR A 250 47.19 14.49 -4.10
CA TYR A 250 46.54 14.96 -5.32
C TYR A 250 47.39 14.65 -6.57
N GLY A 251 48.71 14.88 -6.52
CA GLY A 251 49.62 14.61 -7.63
C GLY A 251 49.69 13.12 -7.96
N ALA A 252 49.73 12.24 -6.96
CA ALA A 252 49.74 10.79 -7.15
C ALA A 252 48.41 10.28 -7.74
N LEU A 253 47.27 10.79 -7.24
CA LEU A 253 45.94 10.45 -7.73
C LEU A 253 45.75 10.91 -9.18
N ALA A 254 46.08 12.17 -9.48
CA ALA A 254 46.00 12.74 -10.82
C ALA A 254 46.90 12.00 -11.82
N ASN A 255 48.11 11.61 -11.40
CA ASN A 255 49.01 10.82 -12.25
C ASN A 255 48.38 9.49 -12.67
N ARG A 256 47.79 8.73 -11.74
CA ARG A 256 47.11 7.47 -12.04
C ARG A 256 45.88 7.67 -12.91
N ALA A 257 45.07 8.69 -12.62
CA ALA A 257 43.91 9.05 -13.43
C ALA A 257 44.30 9.40 -14.88
N LEU A 258 45.34 10.21 -15.08
CA LEU A 258 45.82 10.57 -16.43
C LEU A 258 46.41 9.39 -17.21
N LYS A 259 46.98 8.39 -16.53
CA LYS A 259 47.41 7.14 -17.18
C LYS A 259 46.21 6.34 -17.69
N LEU A 260 45.14 6.26 -16.90
CA LEU A 260 43.88 5.67 -17.37
C LEU A 260 43.29 6.50 -18.53
N SER A 261 43.30 7.83 -18.44
CA SER A 261 42.82 8.70 -19.51
C SER A 261 43.56 8.45 -20.82
N ARG A 262 44.88 8.23 -20.76
CA ARG A 262 45.71 7.86 -21.92
C ARG A 262 45.22 6.56 -22.55
N ILE A 263 45.02 5.50 -21.76
CA ILE A 263 44.56 4.20 -22.27
C ILE A 263 43.21 4.34 -22.96
N LEU A 264 42.26 5.02 -22.32
CA LEU A 264 40.93 5.23 -22.89
C LEU A 264 41.02 6.01 -24.21
N ALA A 265 41.77 7.12 -24.23
CA ALA A 265 41.94 7.95 -25.42
C ALA A 265 42.64 7.19 -26.58
N ASP A 266 43.71 6.43 -26.30
CA ASP A 266 44.43 5.62 -27.29
C ASP A 266 43.56 4.50 -27.88
N ASN A 267 42.51 4.08 -27.15
CA ASN A 267 41.51 3.11 -27.60
C ASN A 267 40.20 3.76 -28.11
N GLY A 268 40.24 5.05 -28.44
CA GLY A 268 39.16 5.73 -29.15
C GLY A 268 38.08 6.35 -28.27
N ALA A 269 38.31 6.49 -26.95
CA ALA A 269 37.44 7.31 -26.12
C ALA A 269 37.46 8.78 -26.61
N GLN A 270 36.27 9.35 -26.74
CA GLN A 270 36.05 10.71 -27.22
C GLN A 270 34.84 11.33 -26.50
N GLN A 271 34.46 12.54 -26.89
CA GLN A 271 33.23 13.19 -26.42
C GLN A 271 32.02 12.25 -26.55
N ASN A 272 31.24 12.13 -25.47
CA ASN A 272 30.09 11.23 -25.31
C ASN A 272 30.40 9.72 -25.31
N SER A 273 31.67 9.30 -25.34
CA SER A 273 32.01 7.90 -25.05
C SER A 273 31.55 7.50 -23.66
N ARG A 274 31.05 6.27 -23.52
CA ARG A 274 30.39 5.78 -22.30
C ARG A 274 31.24 4.71 -21.65
N ALA A 275 31.79 4.99 -20.48
CA ALA A 275 32.63 4.06 -19.74
C ALA A 275 31.96 3.68 -18.42
N ALA A 276 31.74 2.39 -18.22
CA ALA A 276 31.24 1.87 -16.95
C ALA A 276 32.36 1.72 -15.92
N VAL A 277 32.06 2.06 -14.67
CA VAL A 277 32.93 1.82 -13.52
C VAL A 277 32.35 0.64 -12.74
N VAL A 278 33.07 -0.50 -12.76
CA VAL A 278 32.70 -1.73 -12.04
C VAL A 278 33.80 -2.02 -11.03
N LEU A 279 33.76 -1.31 -9.91
CA LEU A 279 34.76 -1.36 -8.84
C LEU A 279 34.09 -1.15 -7.48
N PRO A 280 34.51 -1.89 -6.43
CA PRO A 280 34.07 -1.60 -5.06
C PRO A 280 34.54 -0.21 -4.62
N LYS A 281 33.95 0.34 -3.54
CA LYS A 281 34.47 1.56 -2.94
C LYS A 281 35.95 1.44 -2.57
N GLY A 282 36.71 2.47 -2.91
CA GLY A 282 38.14 2.58 -2.60
C GLY A 282 38.87 3.51 -3.58
N PRO A 283 40.20 3.66 -3.43
CA PRO A 283 40.98 4.57 -4.28
C PRO A 283 40.88 4.26 -5.79
N ALA A 284 40.76 2.99 -6.16
CA ALA A 284 40.62 2.53 -7.54
C ALA A 284 39.37 3.15 -8.22
N GLN A 285 38.27 3.24 -7.49
CA GLN A 285 37.03 3.82 -7.97
C GLN A 285 37.18 5.32 -8.31
N ILE A 286 37.89 6.08 -7.47
CA ILE A 286 38.16 7.51 -7.70
C ILE A 286 39.10 7.70 -8.90
N ILE A 287 40.13 6.85 -9.03
CA ILE A 287 41.03 6.83 -10.18
C ILE A 287 40.24 6.59 -11.47
N ALA A 288 39.32 5.61 -11.46
CA ALA A 288 38.48 5.29 -12.60
C ALA A 288 37.62 6.48 -13.04
N VAL A 289 36.89 7.09 -12.10
CA VAL A 289 36.03 8.26 -12.37
C VAL A 289 36.83 9.42 -12.93
N MET A 290 37.93 9.82 -12.29
CA MET A 290 38.76 10.94 -12.75
C MET A 290 39.41 10.65 -14.09
N GLY A 291 39.87 9.42 -14.33
CA GLY A 291 40.53 9.02 -15.57
C GLY A 291 39.58 8.93 -16.75
N ILE A 292 38.36 8.42 -16.54
CA ILE A 292 37.29 8.43 -17.55
C ILE A 292 36.97 9.85 -17.96
N LEU A 293 36.67 10.72 -16.99
CA LEU A 293 36.34 12.11 -17.26
C LEU A 293 37.49 12.87 -17.94
N GLY A 294 38.74 12.61 -17.52
CA GLY A 294 39.93 13.22 -18.14
C GLY A 294 40.19 12.77 -19.58
N SER A 295 39.62 11.64 -20.02
CA SER A 295 39.64 11.20 -21.42
C SER A 295 38.56 11.87 -22.28
N GLY A 296 37.67 12.67 -21.68
CA GLY A 296 36.52 13.28 -22.34
C GLY A 296 35.29 12.37 -22.43
N ALA A 297 35.36 11.15 -21.88
CA ALA A 297 34.23 10.23 -21.76
C ALA A 297 33.37 10.54 -20.52
N LEU A 298 32.13 10.04 -20.51
CA LEU A 298 31.24 10.08 -19.34
C LEU A 298 31.33 8.75 -18.58
N TYR A 299 31.16 8.80 -17.26
CA TYR A 299 31.18 7.59 -16.43
C TYR A 299 29.78 7.07 -16.11
N ILE A 300 29.65 5.75 -15.99
CA ILE A 300 28.41 5.05 -15.64
C ILE A 300 28.73 4.12 -14.47
N PRO A 301 28.32 4.45 -13.25
CA PRO A 301 28.58 3.58 -12.11
C PRO A 301 27.69 2.33 -12.16
N VAL A 302 28.30 1.17 -11.96
CA VAL A 302 27.62 -0.12 -11.88
C VAL A 302 28.08 -0.81 -10.61
N GLY A 303 27.19 -0.90 -9.62
CA GLY A 303 27.50 -1.47 -8.31
C GLY A 303 27.92 -2.94 -8.40
N VAL A 304 28.95 -3.31 -7.64
CA VAL A 304 29.44 -4.70 -7.53
C VAL A 304 28.48 -5.58 -6.72
N ASP A 305 27.64 -4.98 -5.88
CA ASP A 305 26.57 -5.63 -5.13
C ASP A 305 25.28 -5.84 -5.96
N GLN A 306 25.22 -5.28 -7.17
CA GLN A 306 24.08 -5.47 -8.07
C GLN A 306 24.11 -6.86 -8.74
N PRO A 307 22.96 -7.55 -8.86
CA PRO A 307 22.90 -8.84 -9.55
C PRO A 307 23.33 -8.75 -11.03
N SER A 308 23.92 -9.83 -11.56
CA SER A 308 24.42 -9.88 -12.95
C SER A 308 23.37 -9.48 -13.98
N GLY A 309 22.14 -9.99 -13.86
CA GLY A 309 21.05 -9.67 -14.78
C GLY A 309 20.69 -8.18 -14.79
N ARG A 310 20.80 -7.48 -13.65
CA ARG A 310 20.62 -6.02 -13.58
C ARG A 310 21.77 -5.30 -14.25
N GLN A 311 23.01 -5.71 -13.96
CA GLN A 311 24.19 -5.13 -14.58
C GLN A 311 24.12 -5.23 -16.11
N GLU A 312 23.80 -6.40 -16.66
CA GLU A 312 23.63 -6.64 -18.10
C GLU A 312 22.61 -5.70 -18.75
N LYS A 313 21.46 -5.48 -18.10
CA LYS A 313 20.44 -4.51 -18.54
C LYS A 313 20.99 -3.08 -18.58
N ILE A 314 21.75 -2.68 -17.55
CA ILE A 314 22.41 -1.37 -17.50
C ILE A 314 23.38 -1.22 -18.66
N PHE A 315 24.29 -2.19 -18.87
CA PHE A 315 25.28 -2.15 -19.96
C PHE A 315 24.61 -2.00 -21.33
N LYS A 316 23.60 -2.82 -21.60
CA LYS A 316 22.85 -2.82 -22.87
C LYS A 316 22.11 -1.50 -23.08
N LYS A 317 21.39 -1.02 -22.06
CA LYS A 317 20.57 0.20 -22.16
C LYS A 317 21.43 1.44 -22.25
N ALA A 318 22.54 1.47 -21.53
CA ALA A 318 23.51 2.55 -21.56
C ALA A 318 24.38 2.56 -22.82
N GLY A 319 24.50 1.46 -23.56
CA GLY A 319 25.40 1.40 -24.71
C GLY A 319 26.86 1.64 -24.29
N VAL A 320 27.31 0.90 -23.28
CA VAL A 320 28.67 1.01 -22.73
C VAL A 320 29.71 0.60 -23.77
N GLN A 321 30.81 1.34 -23.85
CA GLN A 321 31.94 1.10 -24.77
C GLN A 321 33.18 0.59 -24.04
N PHE A 322 33.35 1.01 -22.79
CA PHE A 322 34.48 0.63 -21.94
C PHE A 322 33.99 0.14 -20.57
N ILE A 323 34.57 -0.93 -20.04
CA ILE A 323 34.40 -1.35 -18.64
C ILE A 323 35.74 -1.11 -17.95
N VAL A 324 35.77 -0.19 -16.98
CA VAL A 324 36.94 0.03 -16.13
C VAL A 324 36.76 -0.79 -14.84
N THR A 325 37.68 -1.73 -14.62
CA THR A 325 37.67 -2.65 -13.47
C THR A 325 39.10 -3.06 -13.09
N ASP A 326 39.29 -3.93 -12.11
CA ASP A 326 40.58 -4.51 -11.72
C ASP A 326 40.56 -6.04 -11.75
N THR A 327 41.73 -6.68 -11.63
CA THR A 327 41.85 -8.14 -11.73
C THR A 327 41.06 -8.86 -10.63
N SER A 328 41.07 -8.31 -9.40
CA SER A 328 40.34 -8.87 -8.26
C SER A 328 38.83 -8.86 -8.48
N THR A 329 38.28 -7.73 -8.91
CA THR A 329 36.86 -7.53 -9.18
C THR A 329 36.43 -8.41 -10.35
N LEU A 330 37.20 -8.43 -11.44
CA LEU A 330 36.90 -9.27 -12.61
C LEU A 330 36.89 -10.77 -12.29
N SER A 331 37.63 -11.22 -11.27
CA SER A 331 37.61 -12.61 -10.80
C SER A 331 36.31 -12.99 -10.09
N GLY A 332 35.67 -12.04 -9.40
CA GLY A 332 34.37 -12.21 -8.76
C GLY A 332 33.17 -12.12 -9.72
N PHE A 333 33.37 -11.54 -10.91
CA PHE A 333 32.33 -11.28 -11.90
C PHE A 333 32.70 -11.81 -13.30
N PRO A 334 32.83 -13.14 -13.48
CA PRO A 334 33.28 -13.73 -14.75
C PRO A 334 32.33 -13.43 -15.92
N HIS A 335 31.04 -13.23 -15.65
CA HIS A 335 30.02 -12.90 -16.67
C HIS A 335 30.33 -11.58 -17.40
N LEU A 336 31.09 -10.67 -16.80
CA LEU A 336 31.49 -9.42 -17.46
C LEU A 336 32.36 -9.67 -18.70
N LYS A 337 33.15 -10.76 -18.73
CA LYS A 337 33.96 -11.12 -19.91
C LYS A 337 33.07 -11.57 -21.07
N ASP A 338 32.10 -12.41 -20.77
CA ASP A 338 31.14 -12.90 -21.76
C ASP A 338 30.30 -11.74 -22.30
N LEU A 339 29.80 -10.89 -21.39
CA LEU A 339 29.06 -9.69 -21.74
C LEU A 339 29.87 -8.72 -22.61
N ALA A 340 31.14 -8.48 -22.24
CA ALA A 340 32.02 -7.60 -22.98
C ALA A 340 32.29 -8.14 -24.40
N HIS A 341 32.47 -9.46 -24.54
CA HIS A 341 32.62 -10.09 -25.84
C HIS A 341 31.33 -9.99 -26.68
N GLU A 342 30.17 -10.28 -26.08
CA GLU A 342 28.86 -10.23 -26.76
C GLU A 342 28.49 -8.83 -27.27
N GLN A 343 28.81 -7.79 -26.48
CA GLN A 343 28.45 -6.42 -26.80
C GLN A 343 29.61 -5.60 -27.40
N ASN A 344 30.76 -6.23 -27.69
CA ASN A 344 31.97 -5.59 -28.22
C ASN A 344 32.43 -4.40 -27.35
N ILE A 345 32.49 -4.64 -26.03
CA ILE A 345 32.92 -3.68 -25.01
C ILE A 345 34.40 -3.94 -24.67
N MET A 346 35.19 -2.88 -24.56
CA MET A 346 36.59 -3.00 -24.14
C MET A 346 36.71 -3.02 -22.61
N ILE A 347 37.29 -4.07 -22.04
CA ILE A 347 37.67 -4.09 -20.63
C ILE A 347 39.03 -3.39 -20.46
N VAL A 348 39.09 -2.42 -19.56
CA VAL A 348 40.31 -1.70 -19.16
C VAL A 348 40.63 -2.06 -17.71
N ASN A 349 41.73 -2.77 -17.53
CA ASN A 349 42.19 -3.24 -16.23
C ASN A 349 43.07 -2.18 -15.55
N LEU A 350 42.68 -1.74 -14.34
CA LEU A 350 43.43 -0.74 -13.58
C LEU A 350 44.82 -1.22 -13.13
N ASP A 351 45.03 -2.52 -12.98
CA ASP A 351 46.34 -3.07 -12.58
C ASP A 351 47.42 -2.85 -13.67
N GLU A 352 47.00 -2.67 -14.92
CA GLU A 352 47.86 -2.58 -16.09
C GLU A 352 48.27 -1.13 -16.43
N ILE A 353 47.73 -0.13 -15.73
CA ILE A 353 47.96 1.29 -16.07
C ILE A 353 49.35 1.79 -15.69
N SER A 354 50.05 1.09 -14.79
CA SER A 354 51.32 1.56 -14.22
C SER A 354 52.42 1.81 -15.26
N GLU A 355 52.44 1.01 -16.33
CA GLU A 355 53.42 1.05 -17.42
C GLU A 355 53.15 2.15 -18.47
N VAL A 356 52.00 2.81 -18.38
CA VAL A 356 51.56 3.83 -19.34
C VAL A 356 52.02 5.21 -18.90
N LYS A 357 52.38 6.07 -19.86
CA LYS A 357 52.66 7.49 -19.58
C LYS A 357 51.35 8.26 -19.37
N PRO A 358 51.27 9.18 -18.39
CA PRO A 358 50.08 9.99 -18.20
C PRO A 358 49.76 10.81 -19.47
N LEU A 359 48.49 11.09 -19.69
CA LEU A 359 48.03 12.04 -20.69
C LEU A 359 48.60 13.44 -20.39
N ASP A 360 49.15 14.12 -21.40
CA ASP A 360 49.88 15.39 -21.22
C ASP A 360 48.96 16.55 -20.81
N ALA A 361 47.71 16.52 -21.27
CA ALA A 361 46.65 17.46 -20.94
C ALA A 361 45.30 16.78 -21.08
N LEU A 362 44.31 17.22 -20.28
CA LEU A 362 42.94 16.71 -20.36
C LEU A 362 42.35 16.91 -21.75
N VAL A 363 41.46 16.01 -22.17
CA VAL A 363 40.73 16.15 -23.42
C VAL A 363 39.73 17.30 -23.29
N HIS A 364 39.80 18.26 -24.21
CA HIS A 364 38.93 19.43 -24.20
C HIS A 364 37.53 19.07 -24.69
N ILE A 365 36.52 19.27 -23.84
CA ILE A 365 35.10 19.02 -24.14
C ILE A 365 34.23 20.20 -23.71
N SER A 366 32.97 20.24 -24.19
CA SER A 366 31.98 21.24 -23.76
C SER A 366 31.51 20.96 -22.33
N THR A 367 31.23 22.02 -21.56
CA THR A 367 30.60 21.91 -20.23
C THR A 367 29.14 21.45 -20.30
N ASP A 368 28.50 21.55 -21.46
CA ASP A 368 27.15 21.01 -21.70
C ASP A 368 27.18 19.52 -22.09
N GLN A 369 28.35 18.90 -22.17
CA GLN A 369 28.46 17.45 -22.31
C GLN A 369 27.99 16.74 -21.04
N LEU A 370 27.41 15.55 -21.21
CA LEU A 370 27.15 14.61 -20.12
C LEU A 370 28.44 14.27 -19.36
N ALA A 371 28.37 14.39 -18.03
CA ALA A 371 29.41 13.96 -17.11
C ALA A 371 29.20 12.50 -16.68
N TYR A 372 27.95 12.14 -16.40
CA TYR A 372 27.59 10.80 -15.94
C TYR A 372 26.18 10.39 -16.32
N ILE A 373 25.95 9.07 -16.28
CA ILE A 373 24.63 8.47 -16.34
C ILE A 373 24.47 7.59 -15.10
N ILE A 374 23.61 7.99 -14.17
CA ILE A 374 23.30 7.20 -12.98
C ILE A 374 21.95 6.51 -13.19
N PHE A 375 21.92 5.19 -12.96
CA PHE A 375 20.71 4.39 -13.12
C PHE A 375 19.90 4.36 -11.83
N THR A 376 18.63 4.73 -11.95
CA THR A 376 17.65 4.65 -10.87
C THR A 376 16.61 3.57 -11.16
N SER A 377 15.83 3.21 -10.14
CA SER A 377 14.70 2.29 -10.25
C SER A 377 13.62 2.85 -11.18
N GLY A 378 13.00 1.98 -11.99
CA GLY A 378 11.97 2.37 -12.96
C GLY A 378 10.61 1.74 -12.67
N SER A 379 9.54 2.55 -12.72
CA SER A 379 8.15 2.10 -12.53
C SER A 379 7.68 0.93 -13.42
N THR A 380 8.35 0.69 -14.56
CA THR A 380 8.08 -0.44 -15.48
C THR A 380 8.93 -1.68 -15.20
N GLY A 381 9.78 -1.65 -14.16
CA GLY A 381 10.73 -2.71 -13.83
C GLY A 381 12.04 -2.74 -14.63
N GLU A 382 12.28 -1.72 -15.46
CA GLU A 382 13.54 -1.56 -16.21
C GLU A 382 14.35 -0.37 -15.67
N PRO A 383 15.66 -0.52 -15.38
CA PRO A 383 16.51 0.56 -14.87
C PRO A 383 16.46 1.81 -15.77
N LYS A 384 16.33 3.01 -15.21
CA LYS A 384 16.30 4.28 -15.96
C LYS A 384 17.59 5.07 -15.74
N GLY A 385 18.37 5.27 -16.79
CA GLY A 385 19.61 6.07 -16.75
C GLY A 385 19.29 7.55 -16.84
N VAL A 386 19.73 8.35 -15.87
CA VAL A 386 19.54 9.80 -15.83
C VAL A 386 20.78 10.49 -16.38
N GLU A 387 20.60 11.33 -17.40
CA GLU A 387 21.71 11.96 -18.13
C GLU A 387 22.02 13.36 -17.60
N ILE A 388 23.15 13.52 -16.88
CA ILE A 388 23.53 14.79 -16.24
C ILE A 388 24.76 15.41 -16.92
N THR A 389 24.69 16.70 -17.23
CA THR A 389 25.80 17.47 -17.81
C THR A 389 26.81 17.92 -16.75
N HIS A 390 28.03 18.23 -17.19
CA HIS A 390 29.03 18.86 -16.33
C HIS A 390 28.52 20.18 -15.74
N SER A 391 27.92 21.04 -16.56
CA SER A 391 27.41 22.34 -16.15
C SER A 391 26.30 22.25 -15.10
N ALA A 392 25.42 21.25 -15.21
CA ALA A 392 24.33 21.02 -14.25
C ALA A 392 24.87 20.55 -12.88
N ALA A 393 25.73 19.53 -12.87
CA ALA A 393 26.34 19.05 -11.64
C ALA A 393 27.25 20.10 -10.98
N TRP A 394 28.07 20.81 -11.76
CA TRP A 394 28.97 21.86 -11.26
C TRP A 394 28.22 23.00 -10.60
N ASN A 395 27.07 23.42 -11.17
CA ASN A 395 26.24 24.47 -10.58
C ASN A 395 25.81 24.12 -9.14
N THR A 396 25.31 22.90 -8.92
CA THR A 396 24.91 22.42 -7.59
C THR A 396 26.12 22.34 -6.64
N ILE A 397 27.22 21.72 -7.08
CA ILE A 397 28.42 21.53 -6.25
C ILE A 397 28.97 22.88 -5.78
N GLN A 398 29.16 23.82 -6.71
CA GLN A 398 29.77 25.10 -6.41
C GLN A 398 28.90 25.96 -5.49
N ASP A 399 27.57 25.89 -5.65
CA ASP A 399 26.67 26.63 -4.77
C ASP A 399 26.72 26.12 -3.34
N ILE A 400 26.70 24.79 -3.13
CA ILE A 400 26.82 24.19 -1.80
C ILE A 400 28.16 24.56 -1.16
N ASN A 401 29.26 24.41 -1.89
CA ASN A 401 30.60 24.75 -1.38
C ASN A 401 30.67 26.23 -0.97
N THR A 402 30.12 27.13 -1.78
CA THR A 402 30.13 28.57 -1.50
C THR A 402 29.24 28.94 -0.31
N LYS A 403 28.03 28.36 -0.23
CA LYS A 403 27.07 28.67 0.84
C LYS A 403 27.55 28.23 2.23
N PHE A 404 28.23 27.08 2.31
CA PHE A 404 28.62 26.48 3.58
C PHE A 404 30.13 26.49 3.83
N ASP A 405 30.85 27.33 3.07
CA ASP A 405 32.30 27.57 3.18
C ASP A 405 33.10 26.26 3.19
N VAL A 406 32.85 25.37 2.23
CA VAL A 406 33.62 24.13 2.05
C VAL A 406 34.90 24.46 1.29
N ASN A 407 36.05 24.15 1.89
CA ASN A 407 37.36 24.57 1.41
C ASN A 407 38.46 23.52 1.66
N ALA A 408 39.70 23.85 1.32
CA ALA A 408 40.84 22.92 1.39
C ALA A 408 41.15 22.36 2.79
N SER A 409 40.62 22.98 3.85
CA SER A 409 40.78 22.46 5.23
C SER A 409 39.81 21.34 5.56
N ASP A 410 38.80 21.09 4.71
CA ASP A 410 37.76 20.12 4.98
C ASP A 410 38.10 18.70 4.60
N ARG A 411 37.51 17.79 5.38
CA ARG A 411 37.61 16.35 5.18
C ARG A 411 36.23 15.74 5.29
N ALA A 412 35.85 14.93 4.31
CA ALA A 412 34.58 14.21 4.32
C ALA A 412 34.79 12.70 4.37
N LEU A 413 33.93 12.01 5.11
CA LEU A 413 33.81 10.56 5.03
C LEU A 413 32.95 10.23 3.80
N ALA A 414 33.53 9.58 2.80
CA ALA A 414 32.82 9.25 1.56
C ALA A 414 32.01 7.96 1.74
N ILE A 415 30.79 8.06 2.24
CA ILE A 415 29.93 6.91 2.57
C ILE A 415 29.08 6.46 1.39
N SER A 416 28.70 7.37 0.51
CA SER A 416 27.75 7.11 -0.56
C SER A 416 28.29 6.08 -1.55
N ALA A 417 27.42 5.18 -2.02
CA ALA A 417 27.73 4.27 -3.13
C ALA A 417 27.84 5.07 -4.44
N LEU A 418 28.73 4.66 -5.36
CA LEU A 418 28.99 5.42 -6.59
C LEU A 418 27.78 5.46 -7.53
N ASP A 419 26.93 4.44 -7.48
CA ASP A 419 25.67 4.34 -8.21
C ASP A 419 24.51 5.12 -7.57
N PHE A 420 24.82 5.90 -6.52
CA PHE A 420 23.93 6.87 -5.91
C PHE A 420 24.49 8.29 -6.11
N ASP A 421 23.63 9.25 -6.46
CA ASP A 421 24.03 10.59 -6.87
C ASP A 421 24.68 11.44 -5.77
N LEU A 422 24.43 11.15 -4.48
CA LEU A 422 25.15 11.78 -3.37
C LEU A 422 26.68 11.58 -3.47
N SER A 423 27.13 10.48 -4.07
CA SER A 423 28.57 10.25 -4.28
C SER A 423 29.23 11.28 -5.19
N VAL A 424 28.45 11.95 -6.05
CA VAL A 424 28.96 13.03 -6.91
C VAL A 424 29.44 14.19 -6.05
N TYR A 425 28.69 14.55 -4.99
CA TYR A 425 29.15 15.58 -4.06
C TYR A 425 30.29 15.08 -3.17
N ASP A 426 30.24 13.83 -2.69
CA ASP A 426 31.34 13.26 -1.91
C ASP A 426 32.67 13.41 -2.66
N ILE A 427 32.69 13.07 -3.95
CA ILE A 427 33.92 13.10 -4.75
C ILE A 427 34.26 14.52 -5.19
N PHE A 428 33.37 15.19 -5.91
CA PHE A 428 33.70 16.45 -6.59
C PHE A 428 33.53 17.67 -5.69
N GLY A 429 32.69 17.62 -4.66
CA GLY A 429 32.52 18.73 -3.71
C GLY A 429 33.80 19.04 -2.96
N LEU A 430 34.42 18.03 -2.36
CA LEU A 430 35.64 18.19 -1.55
C LEU A 430 36.90 18.28 -2.42
N LEU A 431 37.03 17.42 -3.45
CA LEU A 431 38.25 17.40 -4.26
C LEU A 431 38.39 18.61 -5.18
N ALA A 432 37.29 19.31 -5.52
CA ALA A 432 37.36 20.54 -6.31
C ALA A 432 37.94 21.73 -5.53
N VAL A 433 37.87 21.71 -4.20
CA VAL A 433 38.31 22.82 -3.33
C VAL A 433 39.62 22.54 -2.60
N GLY A 434 40.30 21.43 -2.92
CA GLY A 434 41.54 21.02 -2.28
C GLY A 434 41.38 20.25 -0.97
N GLY A 435 40.15 19.85 -0.59
CA GLY A 435 39.88 19.07 0.62
C GLY A 435 40.32 17.60 0.50
N SER A 436 40.00 16.77 1.49
CA SER A 436 40.35 15.34 1.45
C SER A 436 39.15 14.41 1.66
N LEU A 437 39.23 13.20 1.10
CA LEU A 437 38.25 12.13 1.33
C LEU A 437 38.83 11.07 2.25
N VAL A 438 38.05 10.69 3.25
CA VAL A 438 38.26 9.48 4.03
C VAL A 438 37.37 8.41 3.41
N LEU A 439 37.99 7.39 2.82
CA LEU A 439 37.29 6.34 2.09
C LEU A 439 36.98 5.15 3.04
N ILE A 440 35.88 4.45 2.79
CA ILE A 440 35.47 3.19 3.43
C ILE A 440 35.21 2.09 2.41
N ARG A 441 35.31 0.82 2.81
CA ARG A 441 34.99 -0.34 1.97
C ARG A 441 33.47 -0.49 1.77
N GLU A 442 33.11 -1.34 0.83
CA GLU A 442 31.71 -1.58 0.47
C GLU A 442 30.92 -2.16 1.65
N GLU A 443 31.50 -3.13 2.35
CA GLU A 443 30.95 -3.79 3.53
C GLU A 443 30.89 -2.88 4.77
N GLU A 444 31.71 -1.82 4.80
CA GLU A 444 31.82 -0.88 5.92
C GLU A 444 30.75 0.23 5.88
N ARG A 445 29.92 0.28 4.83
CA ARG A 445 28.84 1.27 4.64
C ARG A 445 27.70 1.17 5.66
N LYS A 446 27.74 0.20 6.58
CA LYS A 446 26.79 0.07 7.70
C LYS A 446 27.49 -0.09 9.06
N GLU A 447 28.78 0.22 9.15
CA GLU A 447 29.59 0.00 10.35
C GLU A 447 29.82 1.30 11.14
N ALA A 448 28.81 1.74 11.89
CA ALA A 448 28.86 3.03 12.59
C ALA A 448 30.00 3.16 13.60
N ALA A 449 30.41 2.07 14.25
CA ALA A 449 31.56 2.06 15.14
C ALA A 449 32.87 2.43 14.40
N LEU A 450 33.03 1.96 13.17
CA LEU A 450 34.17 2.31 12.33
C LEU A 450 34.11 3.79 11.89
N TRP A 451 32.93 4.30 11.53
CA TRP A 451 32.80 5.70 11.13
C TRP A 451 33.22 6.64 12.24
N ILE A 452 32.82 6.36 13.49
CA ILE A 452 33.22 7.14 14.65
C ILE A 452 34.75 7.17 14.79
N GLN A 453 35.40 6.01 14.68
CA GLN A 453 36.87 5.92 14.72
C GLN A 453 37.53 6.74 13.62
N LEU A 454 36.99 6.69 12.40
CA LEU A 454 37.51 7.44 11.26
C LEU A 454 37.30 8.96 11.42
N VAL A 455 36.14 9.38 11.94
CA VAL A 455 35.84 10.78 12.26
C VAL A 455 36.85 11.31 13.27
N GLU A 456 37.10 10.57 14.36
CA GLU A 456 38.06 10.94 15.41
C GLU A 456 39.51 10.99 14.88
N LYS A 457 39.93 9.94 14.17
CA LYS A 457 41.30 9.76 13.68
C LYS A 457 41.67 10.79 12.64
N TYR A 458 40.78 11.02 11.68
CA TYR A 458 41.04 11.91 10.54
C TYR A 458 40.50 13.31 10.72
N LYS A 459 39.81 13.59 11.84
CA LYS A 459 39.16 14.88 12.12
C LYS A 459 38.27 15.30 10.95
N VAL A 460 37.34 14.41 10.61
CA VAL A 460 36.33 14.64 9.56
C VAL A 460 35.51 15.87 9.96
N THR A 461 35.34 16.79 9.01
CA THR A 461 34.64 18.08 9.21
C THR A 461 33.29 18.13 8.53
N VAL A 462 33.13 17.41 7.41
CA VAL A 462 31.91 17.37 6.61
C VAL A 462 31.34 15.95 6.61
N TRP A 463 30.05 15.83 6.93
CA TRP A 463 29.29 14.61 6.81
C TRP A 463 28.22 14.77 5.73
N ASN A 464 28.11 13.80 4.81
CA ASN A 464 27.08 13.78 3.77
C ASN A 464 26.45 12.38 3.71
N SER A 465 25.14 12.27 3.98
CA SER A 465 24.44 10.99 3.92
C SER A 465 22.91 11.14 3.85
N VAL A 466 22.22 10.00 3.83
CA VAL A 466 20.80 9.95 4.20
C VAL A 466 20.62 10.11 5.72
N PRO A 467 19.47 10.62 6.23
CA PRO A 467 19.24 10.84 7.65
C PRO A 467 19.48 9.60 8.51
N ALA A 468 19.03 8.42 8.05
CA ALA A 468 19.17 7.16 8.80
C ALA A 468 20.63 6.78 9.11
N LEU A 469 21.58 7.05 8.21
CA LEU A 469 23.00 6.75 8.45
C LEU A 469 23.62 7.73 9.45
N PHE A 470 23.24 9.00 9.39
CA PHE A 470 23.68 9.99 10.38
C PHE A 470 23.07 9.69 11.75
N ASP A 471 21.81 9.25 11.78
CA ASP A 471 21.15 8.80 13.00
C ASP A 471 21.87 7.60 13.63
N MET A 472 22.23 6.61 12.81
CA MET A 472 23.03 5.47 13.24
C MET A 472 24.39 5.88 13.83
N LEU A 473 25.07 6.87 13.24
CA LEU A 473 26.31 7.43 13.79
C LEU A 473 26.07 8.02 15.19
N LEU A 474 25.04 8.85 15.36
CA LEU A 474 24.74 9.51 16.64
C LEU A 474 24.33 8.51 17.73
N LEU A 475 23.51 7.51 17.39
CA LEU A 475 23.07 6.46 18.31
C LEU A 475 24.22 5.55 18.75
N SER A 476 25.17 5.29 17.87
CA SER A 476 26.33 4.43 18.17
C SER A 476 27.41 5.16 18.97
N ALA A 477 27.40 6.51 18.96
CA ALA A 477 28.38 7.31 19.67
C ALA A 477 28.11 7.35 21.18
N SER A 478 29.10 6.92 21.96
CA SER A 478 29.09 6.99 23.43
C SER A 478 29.66 8.33 23.94
N ALA A 479 29.50 8.64 25.23
CA ALA A 479 30.03 9.88 25.83
C ALA A 479 31.56 10.04 25.73
N GLY A 480 32.30 8.95 25.47
CA GLY A 480 33.74 8.98 25.26
C GLY A 480 34.18 9.23 23.82
N ASN A 481 33.25 9.29 22.86
CA ASN A 481 33.56 9.49 21.45
C ASN A 481 33.60 10.97 21.06
N ASP A 482 34.63 11.38 20.31
CA ASP A 482 34.87 12.77 19.91
C ASP A 482 34.39 13.03 18.46
N LEU A 483 33.16 13.52 18.33
CA LEU A 483 32.59 13.98 17.06
C LEU A 483 32.71 15.51 16.87
N SER A 484 33.48 16.21 17.73
CA SER A 484 33.53 17.67 17.76
C SER A 484 34.19 18.31 16.53
N SER A 485 34.92 17.53 15.72
CA SER A 485 35.50 18.01 14.47
C SER A 485 34.46 18.26 13.38
N LEU A 486 33.27 17.63 13.48
CA LEU A 486 32.18 17.85 12.54
C LEU A 486 31.70 19.30 12.65
N ARG A 487 31.74 20.03 11.54
CA ARG A 487 31.24 21.40 11.43
C ARG A 487 30.02 21.52 10.51
N LEU A 488 29.85 20.58 9.58
CA LEU A 488 28.79 20.60 8.58
C LEU A 488 28.24 19.20 8.36
N VAL A 489 26.94 19.04 8.52
CA VAL A 489 26.19 17.82 8.26
C VAL A 489 25.15 18.11 7.19
N LEU A 490 25.29 17.45 6.05
CA LEU A 490 24.39 17.51 4.92
C LEU A 490 23.56 16.22 4.91
N VAL A 491 22.25 16.34 5.11
CA VAL A 491 21.33 15.19 5.10
C VAL A 491 20.25 15.35 4.04
N SER A 492 20.00 14.29 3.27
CA SER A 492 19.04 14.32 2.17
C SER A 492 18.52 12.94 1.81
N GLY A 493 17.56 12.86 0.88
CA GLY A 493 17.12 11.58 0.33
C GLY A 493 16.02 10.89 1.14
N ASP A 494 15.72 11.32 2.37
CA ASP A 494 14.58 10.84 3.16
C ASP A 494 14.04 11.93 4.12
N TRP A 495 13.01 11.58 4.89
CA TRP A 495 12.49 12.40 5.98
C TRP A 495 13.56 12.67 7.03
N VAL A 496 13.67 13.93 7.44
CA VAL A 496 14.64 14.39 8.45
C VAL A 496 13.93 14.58 9.78
N GLY A 497 14.35 13.81 10.79
CA GLY A 497 13.78 13.86 12.14
C GLY A 497 13.91 15.24 12.81
N LEU A 498 12.89 15.64 13.56
CA LEU A 498 12.83 16.94 14.23
C LEU A 498 13.86 17.08 15.36
N ASP A 499 14.20 15.98 16.03
CA ASP A 499 15.13 15.89 17.16
C ASP A 499 16.60 15.77 16.72
N LEU A 500 16.87 15.53 15.43
CA LEU A 500 18.20 15.24 14.90
C LEU A 500 19.19 16.36 15.17
N LYS A 501 18.72 17.61 15.12
CA LYS A 501 19.52 18.81 15.43
C LYS A 501 19.99 18.79 16.88
N ASP A 502 19.11 18.46 17.82
CA ASP A 502 19.41 18.54 19.25
C ASP A 502 20.40 17.43 19.63
N ARG A 503 20.18 16.21 19.16
CA ARG A 503 21.10 15.08 19.35
C ARG A 503 22.48 15.32 18.72
N MET A 504 22.52 15.99 17.56
CA MET A 504 23.79 16.39 16.95
C MET A 504 24.53 17.42 17.81
N LYS A 505 23.83 18.43 18.35
CA LYS A 505 24.45 19.48 19.16
C LYS A 505 25.01 18.97 20.49
N GLU A 506 24.44 17.91 21.05
CA GLU A 506 25.02 17.21 22.21
C GLU A 506 26.40 16.60 21.92
N ARG A 507 26.73 16.36 20.65
CA ARG A 507 28.00 15.75 20.20
C ARG A 507 28.95 16.75 19.56
N SER A 508 28.43 17.74 18.83
CA SER A 508 29.21 18.83 18.23
C SER A 508 28.42 20.15 18.28
N GLU A 509 28.76 21.00 19.25
CA GLU A 509 28.03 22.24 19.54
C GLU A 509 28.01 23.23 18.35
N ASN A 510 29.11 23.30 17.60
CA ASN A 510 29.30 24.26 16.50
C ASN A 510 28.91 23.71 15.12
N CYS A 511 28.38 22.50 15.06
CA CYS A 511 28.05 21.86 13.80
C CYS A 511 26.73 22.39 13.21
N GLN A 512 26.73 22.66 11.92
CA GLN A 512 25.54 23.06 11.16
C GLN A 512 24.87 21.83 10.57
N LEU A 513 23.57 21.67 10.86
CA LEU A 513 22.73 20.68 10.19
C LEU A 513 21.97 21.35 9.04
N ILE A 514 22.16 20.85 7.83
CA ILE A 514 21.48 21.31 6.62
C ILE A 514 20.64 20.16 6.07
N ALA A 515 19.32 20.37 5.99
CA ALA A 515 18.43 19.49 5.26
C ALA A 515 18.43 19.89 3.79
N LEU A 516 18.67 18.93 2.89
CA LEU A 516 18.71 19.13 1.46
C LEU A 516 17.67 18.24 0.78
N GLY A 517 17.09 18.73 -0.31
CA GLY A 517 16.15 17.97 -1.12
C GLY A 517 16.48 18.11 -2.61
N GLY A 518 15.95 17.17 -3.40
CA GLY A 518 16.23 17.10 -4.82
C GLY A 518 15.85 15.75 -5.40
N ALA A 519 16.23 15.56 -6.66
CA ALA A 519 16.09 14.31 -7.38
C ALA A 519 17.32 14.10 -8.25
N THR A 520 17.62 12.85 -8.59
CA THR A 520 18.69 12.52 -9.54
C THR A 520 18.51 13.25 -10.85
N GLU A 521 17.27 13.40 -11.32
CA GLU A 521 16.91 14.17 -12.52
C GLU A 521 17.13 15.68 -12.42
N ALA A 522 17.60 16.18 -11.27
CA ALA A 522 17.90 17.59 -11.03
C ALA A 522 19.29 17.82 -10.41
N SER A 523 20.23 16.91 -10.65
CA SER A 523 21.65 17.02 -10.23
C SER A 523 21.87 17.10 -8.71
N ILE A 524 21.70 15.96 -8.03
CA ILE A 524 21.95 15.75 -6.59
C ILE A 524 20.92 16.47 -5.71
N TRP A 525 21.02 17.79 -5.61
CA TRP A 525 20.17 18.64 -4.78
C TRP A 525 19.68 19.85 -5.56
N SER A 526 18.54 20.35 -5.13
CA SER A 526 17.85 21.44 -5.77
C SER A 526 17.35 22.48 -4.77
N ASN A 527 17.15 22.11 -3.49
CA ASN A 527 16.81 23.04 -2.41
C ASN A 527 17.56 22.72 -1.10
N PHE A 528 17.53 23.67 -0.18
CA PHE A 528 18.18 23.56 1.12
C PHE A 528 17.40 24.28 2.23
N PHE A 529 17.53 23.75 3.45
CA PHE A 529 17.00 24.33 4.67
C PHE A 529 18.05 24.22 5.82
N PRO A 530 18.64 25.33 6.25
CA PRO A 530 19.47 25.36 7.46
C PRO A 530 18.60 25.14 8.71
N VAL A 531 18.88 24.08 9.47
CA VAL A 531 18.03 23.65 10.60
C VAL A 531 18.32 24.49 11.86
N ASN A 532 17.94 25.76 11.81
CA ASN A 532 18.17 26.73 12.89
C ASN A 532 17.09 26.70 13.96
N GLU A 533 15.84 26.45 13.58
CA GLU A 533 14.66 26.37 14.46
C GLU A 533 13.80 25.20 14.01
N VAL A 534 13.14 24.53 14.96
CA VAL A 534 12.29 23.36 14.69
C VAL A 534 10.89 23.66 15.20
N ASN A 535 9.90 23.56 14.31
CA ASN A 535 8.50 23.63 14.69
C ASN A 535 8.00 22.21 15.05
N PRO A 536 7.44 21.99 16.25
CA PRO A 536 6.89 20.69 16.66
C PRO A 536 5.75 20.18 15.77
N GLU A 537 5.05 21.07 15.06
CA GLU A 537 3.93 20.72 14.17
C GLU A 537 4.38 20.19 12.80
N TRP A 538 5.68 20.26 12.48
CA TRP A 538 6.19 19.73 11.22
C TRP A 538 6.18 18.21 11.21
N LYS A 539 5.79 17.61 10.08
CA LYS A 539 5.95 16.16 9.89
C LYS A 539 7.44 15.74 9.80
N SER A 540 8.26 16.60 9.20
CA SER A 540 9.72 16.53 9.20
C SER A 540 10.31 17.92 9.02
N ILE A 541 11.63 18.04 9.18
CA ILE A 541 12.32 19.27 8.77
C ILE A 541 12.03 19.57 7.29
N PRO A 542 11.62 20.80 6.94
CA PRO A 542 11.35 21.19 5.55
C PRO A 542 12.58 21.12 4.66
N TYR A 543 12.38 21.06 3.34
CA TYR A 543 13.48 21.12 2.36
C TYR A 543 13.79 22.55 1.90
N GLY A 544 13.00 23.53 2.34
CA GLY A 544 13.38 24.94 2.32
C GLY A 544 13.35 25.59 0.94
N LYS A 545 14.42 26.30 0.58
CA LYS A 545 14.45 27.21 -0.58
C LYS A 545 15.35 26.69 -1.71
N PRO A 546 15.09 27.08 -2.97
CA PRO A 546 15.87 26.61 -4.10
C PRO A 546 17.36 27.02 -4.00
N LEU A 547 18.23 26.19 -4.57
CA LEU A 547 19.65 26.47 -4.78
C LEU A 547 19.85 27.49 -5.91
N ALA A 548 21.08 28.00 -6.02
CA ALA A 548 21.46 28.94 -7.08
C ALA A 548 21.16 28.39 -8.47
N ASN A 549 20.62 29.25 -9.31
CA ASN A 549 20.16 28.99 -10.67
C ASN A 549 19.08 27.89 -10.79
N GLN A 550 18.52 27.40 -9.68
CA GLN A 550 17.43 26.42 -9.64
C GLN A 550 16.14 27.05 -9.14
N LYS A 551 15.01 26.46 -9.51
CA LYS A 551 13.66 26.97 -9.22
C LYS A 551 12.72 25.85 -8.85
N TYR A 552 11.66 26.19 -8.15
CA TYR A 552 10.58 25.26 -7.83
C TYR A 552 9.21 25.84 -8.14
N ARG A 553 8.29 24.92 -8.39
CA ARG A 553 6.84 25.17 -8.40
C ARG A 553 6.15 24.04 -7.64
N VAL A 554 5.07 24.39 -6.95
CA VAL A 554 4.09 23.43 -6.45
C VAL A 554 2.87 23.62 -7.33
N VAL A 555 2.50 22.62 -8.11
CA VAL A 555 1.44 22.74 -9.11
C VAL A 555 0.29 21.76 -8.87
N ASN A 556 -0.90 22.18 -9.24
CA ASN A 556 -2.07 21.32 -9.25
C ASN A 556 -2.08 20.43 -10.52
N PRO A 557 -3.05 19.50 -10.66
CA PRO A 557 -3.15 18.63 -11.85
C PRO A 557 -3.27 19.37 -13.20
N LEU A 558 -3.69 20.64 -13.19
CA LEU A 558 -3.79 21.50 -14.38
C LEU A 558 -2.46 22.23 -14.70
N GLY A 559 -1.40 22.00 -13.92
CA GLY A 559 -0.09 22.66 -14.07
C GLY A 559 -0.05 24.11 -13.58
N MET A 560 -1.07 24.56 -12.82
CA MET A 560 -1.15 25.90 -12.23
C MET A 560 -0.53 25.90 -10.83
N ASP A 561 0.10 27.01 -10.43
CA ASP A 561 0.71 27.12 -9.11
C ASP A 561 -0.33 27.07 -7.98
N CYS A 562 -0.12 26.17 -7.01
CA CYS A 562 -0.95 26.03 -5.81
C CYS A 562 -0.67 27.17 -4.83
N PRO A 563 -1.66 27.78 -4.15
CA PRO A 563 -1.45 28.75 -3.06
C PRO A 563 -0.62 28.19 -1.88
N ASP A 564 -0.20 29.06 -0.96
CA ASP A 564 0.57 28.63 0.21
C ASP A 564 -0.30 27.72 1.10
N GLY A 565 0.28 26.68 1.68
CA GLY A 565 -0.42 25.68 2.49
C GLY A 565 -1.15 24.62 1.68
N VAL A 566 -1.18 24.74 0.34
CA VAL A 566 -1.88 23.83 -0.56
C VAL A 566 -0.93 22.81 -1.14
N THR A 567 -1.28 21.54 -0.95
CA THR A 567 -0.55 20.41 -1.51
C THR A 567 -0.66 20.36 -3.05
N GLY A 568 0.46 20.10 -3.71
CA GLY A 568 0.52 19.88 -5.16
C GLY A 568 1.77 19.09 -5.55
N GLU A 569 1.92 18.81 -6.85
CA GLU A 569 3.12 18.19 -7.41
C GLU A 569 4.29 19.18 -7.39
N LEU A 570 5.44 18.74 -6.88
CA LEU A 570 6.68 19.51 -6.92
C LEU A 570 7.34 19.39 -8.30
N TRP A 571 7.64 20.55 -8.90
CA TRP A 571 8.36 20.65 -10.16
C TRP A 571 9.67 21.42 -9.94
N ILE A 572 10.76 20.92 -10.52
CA ILE A 572 12.11 21.51 -10.41
C ILE A 572 12.52 22.12 -11.75
N GLY A 573 12.97 23.35 -11.76
CA GLY A 573 13.46 24.07 -12.94
C GLY A 573 14.87 24.62 -12.75
N GLY A 574 15.47 25.11 -13.84
CA GLY A 574 16.76 25.82 -13.80
C GLY A 574 18.00 24.97 -14.12
N LYS A 575 19.19 25.50 -13.79
CA LYS A 575 20.50 24.86 -14.04
C LYS A 575 20.73 23.75 -13.00
N GLY A 576 20.38 22.53 -13.40
CA GLY A 576 20.41 21.33 -12.55
C GLY A 576 19.54 20.22 -13.16
N VAL A 577 18.50 20.61 -13.89
CA VAL A 577 17.60 19.69 -14.61
C VAL A 577 18.38 18.87 -15.65
N ALA A 578 18.26 17.55 -15.56
CA ALA A 578 18.92 16.56 -16.42
C ALA A 578 18.55 16.71 -17.89
N SER A 579 19.42 16.27 -18.80
CA SER A 579 19.13 16.24 -20.24
C SER A 579 17.95 15.31 -20.57
N GLY A 580 17.75 14.25 -19.80
CA GLY A 580 16.63 13.32 -19.94
C GLY A 580 16.98 11.92 -19.43
N TYR A 581 16.23 10.93 -19.93
CA TYR A 581 16.48 9.53 -19.65
C TYR A 581 17.14 8.83 -20.85
N THR A 582 18.17 8.03 -20.58
CA THR A 582 18.93 7.31 -21.61
C THR A 582 18.03 6.39 -22.45
N ASN A 583 18.05 6.62 -23.75
CA ASN A 583 17.30 5.85 -24.76
C ASN A 583 15.79 5.75 -24.45
N ASN A 584 15.19 6.77 -23.82
CA ASN A 584 13.77 6.80 -23.51
C ASN A 584 13.14 8.19 -23.72
N PRO A 585 12.89 8.60 -24.98
CA PRO A 585 12.33 9.91 -25.30
C PRO A 585 10.90 10.08 -24.77
N GLU A 586 10.07 9.05 -24.79
CA GLU A 586 8.68 9.11 -24.31
C GLU A 586 8.61 9.39 -22.80
N LEU A 587 9.41 8.69 -22.00
CA LEU A 587 9.51 8.99 -20.57
C LEU A 587 10.13 10.37 -20.32
N THR A 588 11.08 10.78 -21.17
CA THR A 588 11.70 12.10 -21.08
C THR A 588 10.66 13.20 -21.31
N ASP A 589 9.87 13.11 -22.38
CA ASP A 589 8.87 14.13 -22.72
C ASP A 589 7.73 14.21 -21.69
N SER A 590 7.37 13.07 -21.07
CA SER A 590 6.34 13.03 -20.03
C SER A 590 6.80 13.59 -18.68
N ARG A 591 8.11 13.53 -18.36
CA ARG A 591 8.69 13.99 -17.08
C ARG A 591 9.40 15.34 -17.16
N PHE A 592 9.95 15.72 -18.31
CA PHE A 592 10.66 16.97 -18.53
C PHE A 592 9.84 17.89 -19.43
N VAL A 593 8.92 18.63 -18.83
CA VAL A 593 7.93 19.45 -19.53
C VAL A 593 8.39 20.89 -19.71
N THR A 594 7.88 21.58 -20.73
CA THR A 594 8.11 23.02 -20.91
C THR A 594 6.87 23.80 -20.46
N ALA A 595 7.04 24.72 -19.52
CA ALA A 595 5.97 25.60 -19.04
C ALA A 595 6.52 27.01 -18.82
N ASN A 596 5.76 28.03 -19.26
CA ASN A 596 6.17 29.44 -19.23
C ASN A 596 7.53 29.73 -19.90
N GLY A 597 7.86 28.96 -20.95
CA GLY A 597 9.15 29.09 -21.65
C GLY A 597 10.35 28.51 -20.92
N GLU A 598 10.13 27.85 -19.77
CA GLU A 598 11.18 27.20 -18.97
C GLU A 598 10.97 25.68 -18.96
N ARG A 599 12.06 24.93 -18.82
CA ARG A 599 12.04 23.46 -18.72
C ARG A 599 11.97 23.04 -17.26
N TRP A 600 11.04 22.15 -16.95
CA TRP A 600 10.70 21.67 -15.62
C TRP A 600 10.76 20.15 -15.57
N TYR A 601 11.38 19.61 -14.53
CA TYR A 601 11.27 18.20 -14.17
C TYR A 601 10.10 17.99 -13.19
N ARG A 602 9.20 17.08 -13.55
CA ARG A 602 8.06 16.64 -12.73
C ARG A 602 8.49 15.53 -11.80
N THR A 603 8.65 15.82 -10.50
CA THR A 603 9.29 14.87 -9.58
C THR A 603 8.38 13.70 -9.18
N GLY A 604 7.06 13.86 -9.33
CA GLY A 604 6.06 12.97 -8.76
C GLY A 604 5.98 13.04 -7.23
N ASP A 605 6.62 14.03 -6.61
CA ASP A 605 6.55 14.27 -5.17
C ASP A 605 5.43 15.27 -4.84
N LEU A 606 4.80 15.07 -3.69
CA LEU A 606 3.84 16.00 -3.11
C LEU A 606 4.56 16.96 -2.17
N GLY A 607 4.22 18.23 -2.28
CA GLY A 607 4.70 19.26 -1.38
C GLY A 607 3.81 20.48 -1.38
N ARG A 608 4.14 21.45 -0.53
CA ARG A 608 3.45 22.74 -0.44
C ARG A 608 4.40 23.86 -0.06
N TYR A 609 4.06 25.08 -0.46
CA TYR A 609 4.75 26.28 0.00
C TYR A 609 4.23 26.74 1.36
N GLY A 610 5.12 27.09 2.28
CA GLY A 610 4.79 27.92 3.43
C GLY A 610 4.62 29.39 3.04
N SER A 611 4.03 30.19 3.94
CA SER A 611 3.86 31.64 3.74
C SER A 611 5.18 32.42 3.67
N ASP A 612 6.28 31.83 4.14
CA ASP A 612 7.65 32.34 4.07
C ASP A 612 8.41 31.87 2.81
N GLY A 613 7.72 31.09 1.96
CA GLY A 613 8.24 30.50 0.74
C GLY A 613 9.14 29.28 0.93
N ASN A 614 9.24 28.72 2.13
CA ASN A 614 9.86 27.41 2.33
C ASN A 614 9.00 26.28 1.74
N LEU A 615 9.65 25.26 1.19
CA LEU A 615 8.99 24.06 0.68
C LEU A 615 8.94 22.97 1.75
N GLU A 616 7.73 22.49 2.01
CA GLU A 616 7.48 21.28 2.79
C GLU A 616 7.25 20.11 1.83
N PHE A 617 7.95 19.00 2.09
CA PHE A 617 7.72 17.73 1.40
C PHE A 617 6.67 16.93 2.17
N LEU A 618 5.73 16.31 1.46
CA LEU A 618 4.58 15.63 2.06
C LEU A 618 4.52 14.12 1.75
N GLY A 619 5.16 13.70 0.66
CA GLY A 619 5.19 12.31 0.21
C GLY A 619 5.28 12.21 -1.31
N ARG A 620 4.77 11.12 -1.89
CA ARG A 620 4.76 10.87 -3.34
C ARG A 620 3.36 10.70 -3.89
N ILE A 621 3.18 11.04 -5.16
CA ILE A 621 1.94 10.83 -5.93
C ILE A 621 1.84 9.37 -6.39
N ASP A 622 2.97 8.76 -6.74
CA ASP A 622 3.05 7.38 -7.22
C ASP A 622 3.32 6.38 -6.09
N HIS A 623 3.23 5.08 -6.40
CA HIS A 623 3.50 3.98 -5.47
C HIS A 623 5.01 3.76 -5.18
N GLN A 624 5.86 4.73 -5.53
CA GLN A 624 7.26 4.66 -5.16
C GLN A 624 7.40 4.89 -3.67
N VAL A 625 8.17 4.01 -3.03
CA VAL A 625 8.38 4.04 -1.58
C VAL A 625 9.86 4.27 -1.32
N LYS A 626 10.17 5.02 -0.26
CA LYS A 626 11.52 5.09 0.28
C LYS A 626 11.60 4.14 1.46
N VAL A 627 12.47 3.14 1.37
CA VAL A 627 12.71 2.18 2.46
C VAL A 627 14.21 2.20 2.74
N ASN A 628 14.59 2.53 3.98
CA ASN A 628 15.98 2.64 4.41
C ASN A 628 16.85 3.57 3.52
N GLY A 629 16.27 4.67 3.05
CA GLY A 629 16.94 5.62 2.14
C GLY A 629 17.03 5.20 0.67
N PHE A 630 16.57 3.99 0.30
CA PHE A 630 16.52 3.55 -1.09
C PHE A 630 15.17 3.88 -1.72
N ARG A 631 15.21 4.42 -2.95
CA ARG A 631 14.02 4.63 -3.77
C ARG A 631 13.61 3.31 -4.44
N ILE A 632 12.56 2.67 -3.92
CA ILE A 632 12.07 1.38 -4.39
C ILE A 632 10.83 1.59 -5.26
N GLU A 633 10.85 0.96 -6.44
CA GLU A 633 9.73 0.88 -7.35
C GLU A 633 9.06 -0.48 -7.16
N LEU A 634 7.88 -0.51 -6.53
CA LEU A 634 7.16 -1.76 -6.29
C LEU A 634 6.88 -2.54 -7.59
N GLY A 635 6.68 -1.83 -8.70
CA GLY A 635 6.50 -2.44 -10.02
C GLY A 635 7.70 -3.26 -10.51
N GLU A 636 8.93 -2.94 -10.09
CA GLU A 636 10.14 -3.70 -10.44
C GLU A 636 10.16 -5.06 -9.76
N ILE A 637 9.74 -5.09 -8.50
CA ILE A 637 9.57 -6.32 -7.72
C ILE A 637 8.47 -7.18 -8.34
N GLU A 638 7.34 -6.56 -8.69
CA GLU A 638 6.21 -7.22 -9.34
C GLU A 638 6.57 -7.83 -10.69
N ALA A 639 7.38 -7.13 -11.49
CA ALA A 639 7.88 -7.64 -12.76
C ALA A 639 8.84 -8.81 -12.57
N ALA A 640 9.77 -8.73 -11.62
CA ALA A 640 10.68 -9.83 -11.30
C ALA A 640 9.93 -11.08 -10.81
N LEU A 641 8.96 -10.92 -9.91
CA LEU A 641 8.12 -12.02 -9.42
C LEU A 641 7.35 -12.73 -10.54
N LYS A 642 6.83 -11.98 -11.52
CA LYS A 642 6.15 -12.52 -12.70
C LYS A 642 7.05 -13.31 -13.64
N THR A 643 8.38 -13.22 -13.51
CA THR A 643 9.30 -14.02 -14.34
C THR A 643 9.44 -15.47 -13.85
N PHE A 644 8.95 -15.80 -12.66
CA PHE A 644 8.98 -17.18 -12.16
C PHE A 644 7.89 -18.03 -12.82
N PRO A 645 8.22 -19.19 -13.41
CA PRO A 645 7.23 -20.09 -14.01
C PRO A 645 6.14 -20.50 -13.02
N GLY A 646 4.88 -20.29 -13.38
CA GLY A 646 3.76 -20.56 -12.48
C GLY A 646 3.21 -19.34 -11.73
N VAL A 647 3.74 -18.11 -11.89
CA VAL A 647 3.17 -16.87 -11.31
C VAL A 647 2.40 -16.07 -12.36
N ALA A 648 1.06 -15.97 -12.24
CA ALA A 648 0.22 -15.15 -13.14
C ALA A 648 0.16 -13.68 -12.75
N GLN A 649 0.06 -13.40 -11.45
CA GLN A 649 -0.05 -12.04 -10.93
C GLN A 649 0.86 -11.89 -9.73
N ALA A 650 1.44 -10.69 -9.60
CA ALA A 650 2.24 -10.32 -8.45
C ALA A 650 1.94 -8.86 -8.11
N THR A 651 1.91 -8.55 -6.82
CA THR A 651 1.77 -7.19 -6.29
C THR A 651 2.69 -7.05 -5.08
N ALA A 652 3.40 -5.94 -4.98
CA ALA A 652 4.25 -5.62 -3.84
C ALA A 652 3.71 -4.40 -3.09
N THR A 653 3.96 -4.33 -1.79
CA THR A 653 3.62 -3.17 -0.95
C THR A 653 4.60 -3.04 0.21
N VAL A 654 4.57 -1.90 0.89
CA VAL A 654 5.29 -1.71 2.16
C VAL A 654 4.27 -1.68 3.27
N LEU A 655 4.47 -2.54 4.27
CA LEU A 655 3.66 -2.57 5.48
C LEU A 655 4.45 -1.95 6.63
N SER A 656 3.81 -1.03 7.34
CA SER A 656 4.32 -0.59 8.65
C SER A 656 3.86 -1.59 9.71
N ILE A 657 4.77 -2.46 10.15
CA ILE A 657 4.55 -3.40 11.26
C ILE A 657 5.43 -2.92 12.41
N ASN A 658 4.85 -2.67 13.60
CA ASN A 658 5.58 -2.16 14.77
C ASN A 658 6.46 -0.92 14.48
N HIS A 659 5.95 0.04 13.69
CA HIS A 659 6.65 1.26 13.25
C HIS A 659 7.88 1.06 12.34
N ALA A 660 8.17 -0.16 11.90
CA ALA A 660 9.16 -0.45 10.86
C ALA A 660 8.50 -0.70 9.50
N ALA A 661 9.13 -0.21 8.44
CA ALA A 661 8.68 -0.42 7.06
C ALA A 661 9.21 -1.75 6.53
N HIS A 662 8.31 -2.70 6.27
CA HIS A 662 8.61 -4.02 5.72
C HIS A 662 8.15 -4.13 4.28
N LEU A 663 9.03 -4.58 3.39
CA LEU A 663 8.68 -4.83 1.99
C LEU A 663 8.07 -6.22 1.86
N VAL A 664 6.81 -6.30 1.43
CA VAL A 664 6.08 -7.56 1.28
C VAL A 664 5.51 -7.72 -0.13
N ALA A 665 5.36 -8.95 -0.57
CA ALA A 665 4.76 -9.27 -1.86
C ALA A 665 3.68 -10.33 -1.74
N GLY A 666 2.71 -10.31 -2.66
CA GLY A 666 1.74 -11.37 -2.82
C GLY A 666 1.64 -11.79 -4.27
N ILE A 667 1.46 -13.10 -4.48
CA ILE A 667 1.45 -13.72 -5.81
C ILE A 667 0.21 -14.58 -6.01
N VAL A 668 -0.20 -14.72 -7.27
CA VAL A 668 -1.26 -15.64 -7.70
C VAL A 668 -0.70 -16.54 -8.79
N GLY A 669 -0.99 -17.84 -8.72
CA GLY A 669 -0.46 -18.83 -9.65
C GLY A 669 -1.02 -18.76 -11.09
N GLU A 670 -0.25 -19.22 -12.07
CA GLU A 670 -0.65 -19.34 -13.47
C GLU A 670 -1.83 -20.29 -13.64
N LYS A 671 -2.78 -19.86 -14.47
CA LYS A 671 -3.85 -20.71 -14.98
C LYS A 671 -3.28 -21.60 -16.07
N ALA A 672 -3.56 -22.90 -16.03
CA ALA A 672 -3.28 -23.76 -17.17
C ALA A 672 -4.09 -23.26 -18.39
N PRO A 673 -3.51 -23.23 -19.61
CA PRO A 673 -4.25 -22.90 -20.81
C PRO A 673 -5.36 -23.93 -21.01
N SER A 674 -6.61 -23.48 -21.00
CA SER A 674 -7.76 -24.32 -21.30
C SER A 674 -7.84 -24.56 -22.81
N THR A 675 -7.39 -25.74 -23.25
CA THR A 675 -7.87 -26.33 -24.50
C THR A 675 -9.05 -27.23 -24.17
N GLU A 676 -10.27 -26.72 -24.30
CA GLU A 676 -11.45 -27.42 -24.82
C GLU A 676 -12.76 -26.65 -24.57
N GLY A 677 -13.48 -26.43 -25.67
CA GLY A 677 -14.94 -26.64 -25.75
C GLY A 677 -15.85 -25.61 -25.09
N SER A 678 -16.33 -24.65 -25.88
CA SER A 678 -17.64 -24.03 -25.69
C SER A 678 -18.74 -25.08 -25.93
N ASP A 679 -19.10 -25.84 -24.91
CA ASP A 679 -20.39 -26.53 -24.88
C ASP A 679 -21.35 -25.68 -24.04
N ASP A 680 -22.03 -24.80 -24.76
CA ASP A 680 -23.18 -24.04 -24.32
C ASP A 680 -24.37 -25.01 -24.29
N ASP A 681 -24.54 -25.72 -23.17
CA ASP A 681 -25.76 -26.45 -22.85
C ASP A 681 -26.14 -26.11 -21.40
N LEU A 682 -26.88 -25.01 -21.25
CA LEU A 682 -27.73 -24.76 -20.08
C LEU A 682 -28.84 -25.80 -20.04
N LEU A 683 -28.50 -27.03 -19.64
CA LEU A 683 -29.49 -28.03 -19.28
C LEU A 683 -30.11 -27.60 -17.95
N THR A 684 -31.27 -26.97 -18.03
CA THR A 684 -32.23 -26.90 -16.92
C THR A 684 -32.54 -28.34 -16.51
N GLY A 685 -31.89 -28.81 -15.45
CA GLY A 685 -32.15 -30.13 -14.89
C GLY A 685 -33.61 -30.23 -14.48
N ASN A 686 -34.41 -31.00 -15.22
CA ASN A 686 -35.73 -31.39 -14.75
C ASN A 686 -35.52 -32.30 -13.53
N LEU A 687 -36.01 -31.86 -12.37
CA LEU A 687 -36.08 -32.67 -11.17
C LEU A 687 -36.72 -34.02 -11.48
N SER A 688 -36.21 -35.10 -10.88
CA SER A 688 -36.93 -36.35 -10.92
C SER A 688 -38.29 -36.17 -10.22
N PRO A 689 -39.36 -36.84 -10.69
CA PRO A 689 -40.66 -36.75 -10.04
C PRO A 689 -40.61 -37.09 -8.54
N ALA A 690 -39.66 -37.93 -8.12
CA ALA A 690 -39.43 -38.28 -6.72
C ALA A 690 -38.80 -37.12 -5.92
N ALA A 691 -37.71 -36.53 -6.43
CA ALA A 691 -37.06 -35.38 -5.79
C ALA A 691 -38.00 -34.17 -5.70
N LYS A 692 -38.85 -33.96 -6.71
CA LYS A 692 -39.87 -32.91 -6.70
C LYS A 692 -40.98 -33.15 -5.67
N ALA A 693 -41.47 -34.39 -5.57
CA ALA A 693 -42.48 -34.74 -4.57
C ALA A 693 -41.95 -34.61 -3.13
N GLU A 694 -40.69 -34.99 -2.90
CA GLU A 694 -40.02 -34.81 -1.62
C GLU A 694 -39.81 -33.32 -1.28
N TYR A 695 -39.36 -32.52 -2.25
CA TYR A 695 -39.24 -31.07 -2.09
C TYR A 695 -40.57 -30.42 -1.72
N ASP A 696 -41.65 -30.75 -2.43
CA ASP A 696 -43.00 -30.19 -2.19
C ASP A 696 -43.52 -30.54 -0.78
N LEU A 697 -43.22 -31.75 -0.29
CA LEU A 697 -43.59 -32.20 1.05
C LEU A 697 -42.81 -31.46 2.14
N GLN A 698 -41.48 -31.32 1.98
CA GLN A 698 -40.64 -30.55 2.89
C GLN A 698 -41.01 -29.07 2.89
N LYS A 699 -41.28 -28.50 1.71
CA LYS A 699 -41.72 -27.11 1.52
C LYS A 699 -42.93 -26.80 2.40
N GLN A 700 -43.92 -27.69 2.45
CA GLN A 700 -45.08 -27.52 3.31
C GLN A 700 -44.73 -27.44 4.79
N VAL A 701 -43.97 -28.42 5.29
CA VAL A 701 -43.60 -28.50 6.71
C VAL A 701 -42.84 -27.25 7.15
N ILE A 702 -41.92 -26.77 6.32
CA ILE A 702 -41.09 -25.61 6.61
C ILE A 702 -41.88 -24.31 6.51
N ALA A 703 -42.76 -24.18 5.51
CA ALA A 703 -43.64 -23.02 5.38
C ALA A 703 -44.55 -22.84 6.62
N ASP A 704 -45.19 -23.93 7.05
CA ASP A 704 -46.03 -23.92 8.26
C ASP A 704 -45.22 -23.60 9.52
N PHE A 705 -44.01 -24.17 9.64
CA PHE A 705 -43.12 -23.88 10.75
C PHE A 705 -42.68 -22.40 10.77
N LEU A 706 -42.26 -21.82 9.64
CA LEU A 706 -41.85 -20.42 9.55
C LEU A 706 -43.02 -19.47 9.84
N TYR A 707 -44.23 -19.79 9.37
CA TYR A 707 -45.45 -19.04 9.70
C TYR A 707 -45.66 -18.92 11.21
N GLU A 708 -45.41 -20.01 11.94
CA GLU A 708 -45.54 -20.05 13.39
C GLU A 708 -44.32 -19.48 14.14
N LEU A 709 -43.10 -19.69 13.64
CA LEU A 709 -41.84 -19.21 14.24
C LEU A 709 -41.83 -17.68 14.25
N LEU A 710 -42.09 -17.08 13.08
CA LEU A 710 -42.07 -15.64 12.81
C LEU A 710 -43.40 -14.94 13.17
N ASP A 711 -44.39 -15.68 13.68
CA ASP A 711 -45.69 -15.14 14.07
C ASP A 711 -46.39 -14.36 12.95
N LEU A 712 -46.27 -14.85 11.70
CA LEU A 712 -46.77 -14.18 10.50
C LEU A 712 -48.29 -13.99 10.51
N SER A 713 -49.01 -14.67 11.40
CA SER A 713 -50.45 -14.48 11.62
C SER A 713 -50.84 -13.05 12.02
N LYS A 714 -49.91 -12.29 12.60
CA LYS A 714 -50.11 -10.87 12.96
C LYS A 714 -49.94 -9.91 11.79
N HIS A 715 -49.25 -10.34 10.74
CA HIS A 715 -48.80 -9.48 9.63
C HIS A 715 -49.36 -9.89 8.27
N THR A 716 -49.98 -11.07 8.16
CA THR A 716 -50.48 -11.64 6.90
C THR A 716 -51.87 -12.23 7.08
N ILE A 717 -52.63 -12.29 5.98
CA ILE A 717 -53.94 -12.98 5.95
C ILE A 717 -53.74 -14.38 5.37
N LYS A 718 -54.08 -15.43 6.14
CA LYS A 718 -54.00 -16.82 5.65
C LYS A 718 -55.08 -17.08 4.59
N TYR A 719 -54.67 -17.53 3.42
CA TYR A 719 -55.53 -17.76 2.26
C TYR A 719 -55.55 -19.24 1.89
N THR A 720 -56.74 -19.85 1.74
CA THR A 720 -56.88 -21.28 1.38
C THR A 720 -57.48 -21.41 -0.02
N ALA A 721 -57.02 -22.40 -0.80
CA ALA A 721 -57.37 -22.58 -2.22
C ALA A 721 -58.86 -22.87 -2.51
N ASN A 722 -59.71 -22.99 -1.49
CA ASN A 722 -61.15 -23.27 -1.63
C ASN A 722 -62.04 -22.01 -1.73
N ASP A 723 -61.48 -20.80 -1.66
CA ASP A 723 -62.24 -19.57 -1.87
C ASP A 723 -62.57 -19.41 -3.37
N SER A 724 -63.81 -19.76 -3.73
CA SER A 724 -64.35 -19.73 -5.08
C SER A 724 -64.40 -18.30 -5.65
N GLY A 725 -63.42 -17.98 -6.48
CA GLY A 725 -63.31 -16.76 -7.27
C GLY A 725 -61.84 -16.43 -7.41
N ASN A 726 -61.23 -16.74 -8.57
CA ASN A 726 -59.78 -16.65 -8.78
C ASN A 726 -59.39 -15.31 -9.42
N PRO A 727 -59.05 -14.25 -8.66
CA PRO A 727 -58.07 -13.29 -9.11
C PRO A 727 -56.68 -13.87 -8.80
N ALA A 728 -55.77 -13.78 -9.78
CA ALA A 728 -54.40 -14.30 -9.66
C ALA A 728 -53.71 -13.74 -8.40
N LEU A 729 -53.13 -14.61 -7.58
CA LEU A 729 -52.15 -14.20 -6.58
C LEU A 729 -50.94 -13.62 -7.32
N HIS A 730 -50.54 -12.41 -6.94
CA HIS A 730 -49.32 -11.79 -7.47
C HIS A 730 -48.18 -11.99 -6.48
N GLN A 731 -46.95 -12.04 -6.98
CA GLN A 731 -45.78 -12.14 -6.12
C GLN A 731 -45.63 -10.85 -5.28
N ALA A 732 -45.34 -10.97 -3.99
CA ALA A 732 -45.16 -9.81 -3.12
C ALA A 732 -44.00 -8.92 -3.58
N THR A 733 -44.16 -7.60 -3.51
CA THR A 733 -43.12 -6.64 -3.92
C THR A 733 -41.99 -6.55 -2.89
N SER A 734 -40.77 -6.22 -3.32
CA SER A 734 -39.62 -6.05 -2.40
C SER A 734 -39.88 -4.99 -1.31
N ALA A 735 -40.63 -3.92 -1.62
CA ALA A 735 -41.01 -2.92 -0.62
C ALA A 735 -41.92 -3.50 0.48
N GLN A 736 -42.85 -4.40 0.13
CA GLN A 736 -43.71 -5.08 1.09
C GLN A 736 -42.91 -6.06 1.97
N ILE A 737 -41.95 -6.79 1.38
CA ILE A 737 -41.04 -7.68 2.13
C ILE A 737 -40.17 -6.88 3.10
N ASN A 738 -39.55 -5.78 2.67
CA ASN A 738 -38.72 -4.92 3.54
C ASN A 738 -39.53 -4.30 4.68
N SER A 739 -40.79 -3.93 4.42
CA SER A 739 -41.70 -3.42 5.45
C SER A 739 -42.05 -4.50 6.49
N LEU A 740 -42.36 -5.72 6.04
CA LEU A 740 -42.61 -6.87 6.92
C LEU A 740 -41.36 -7.22 7.76
N GLN A 741 -40.19 -7.23 7.12
CA GLN A 741 -38.90 -7.47 7.78
C GLN A 741 -38.67 -6.47 8.92
N SER A 742 -38.84 -5.17 8.66
CA SER A 742 -38.68 -4.12 9.66
C SER A 742 -39.62 -4.29 10.86
N GLN A 743 -40.86 -4.75 10.61
CA GLN A 743 -41.83 -5.05 11.67
C GLN A 743 -41.39 -6.27 12.50
N LEU A 744 -40.98 -7.36 11.85
CA LEU A 744 -40.53 -8.58 12.52
C LEU A 744 -39.26 -8.37 13.36
N ILE A 745 -38.30 -7.60 12.85
CA ILE A 745 -37.07 -7.23 13.60
C ILE A 745 -37.45 -6.57 14.93
N LYS A 746 -38.42 -5.66 14.89
CA LYS A 746 -38.89 -4.93 16.06
C LYS A 746 -39.71 -5.82 17.02
N ASP A 747 -40.66 -6.60 16.49
CA ASP A 747 -41.61 -7.35 17.30
C ASP A 747 -40.98 -8.58 17.97
N MET A 748 -39.93 -9.14 17.36
CA MET A 748 -39.24 -10.33 17.86
C MET A 748 -37.85 -10.04 18.45
N SER A 749 -37.41 -8.77 18.46
CA SER A 749 -36.05 -8.39 18.90
C SER A 749 -34.96 -9.19 18.18
N ILE A 750 -35.01 -9.23 16.85
CA ILE A 750 -34.03 -9.94 16.03
C ILE A 750 -32.73 -9.12 16.02
N ALA A 751 -31.61 -9.77 16.33
CA ALA A 751 -30.31 -9.13 16.38
C ALA A 751 -29.85 -8.70 14.97
N HIS A 752 -29.04 -7.63 14.89
CA HIS A 752 -28.59 -7.08 13.61
C HIS A 752 -27.86 -8.13 12.76
N GLU A 753 -27.07 -9.00 13.40
CA GLU A 753 -26.30 -10.08 12.77
C GLU A 753 -27.18 -11.22 12.20
N GLN A 754 -28.47 -11.25 12.52
CA GLN A 754 -29.43 -12.26 12.09
C GLN A 754 -30.46 -11.72 11.08
N THR A 755 -30.34 -10.45 10.69
CA THR A 755 -31.27 -9.78 9.74
C THR A 755 -31.25 -10.41 8.35
N THR A 756 -30.08 -10.86 7.90
CA THR A 756 -29.86 -11.54 6.62
C THR A 756 -30.52 -12.93 6.58
N VAL A 757 -30.58 -13.62 7.72
CA VAL A 757 -31.27 -14.91 7.85
C VAL A 757 -32.77 -14.72 7.65
N LEU A 758 -33.32 -13.65 8.24
CA LEU A 758 -34.71 -13.28 8.08
C LEU A 758 -35.03 -12.93 6.62
N ASP A 759 -34.16 -12.18 5.95
CA ASP A 759 -34.32 -11.85 4.53
C ASP A 759 -34.36 -13.09 3.66
N MET A 760 -33.44 -14.04 3.89
CA MET A 760 -33.42 -15.31 3.17
C MET A 760 -34.75 -16.06 3.32
N TRP A 761 -35.30 -16.19 4.52
CA TRP A 761 -36.59 -16.88 4.73
C TRP A 761 -37.77 -16.15 4.09
N LEU A 762 -37.85 -14.82 4.21
CA LEU A 762 -38.95 -14.05 3.62
C LEU A 762 -38.89 -14.06 2.09
N ASN A 763 -37.69 -13.99 1.50
CA ASN A 763 -37.50 -14.10 0.06
C ASN A 763 -37.80 -15.50 -0.46
N TRP A 764 -37.41 -16.56 0.26
CA TRP A 764 -37.79 -17.93 -0.11
C TRP A 764 -39.32 -18.11 -0.10
N LEU A 765 -40.01 -17.62 0.94
CA LEU A 765 -41.47 -17.66 0.98
C LEU A 765 -42.12 -16.89 -0.18
N ARG A 766 -41.52 -15.76 -0.60
CA ARG A 766 -41.96 -14.98 -1.77
C ARG A 766 -41.74 -15.72 -3.09
N GLU A 767 -40.58 -16.34 -3.27
CA GLU A 767 -40.21 -17.07 -4.50
C GLU A 767 -41.08 -18.32 -4.70
N GLU A 768 -41.38 -19.02 -3.60
CA GLU A 768 -42.26 -20.18 -3.60
C GLU A 768 -43.76 -19.85 -3.72
N ASN A 769 -44.09 -18.55 -3.89
CA ASN A 769 -45.46 -18.00 -3.89
C ASN A 769 -46.28 -18.34 -2.64
N ILE A 770 -45.61 -18.57 -1.51
CA ILE A 770 -46.25 -18.79 -0.20
C ILE A 770 -46.60 -17.44 0.43
N LEU A 771 -45.69 -16.48 0.37
CA LEU A 771 -45.93 -15.10 0.77
C LEU A 771 -46.21 -14.26 -0.49
N ALA A 772 -47.46 -13.91 -0.69
CA ALA A 772 -47.95 -13.28 -1.92
C ALA A 772 -48.70 -11.98 -1.63
N GLU A 773 -49.07 -11.27 -2.68
CA GLU A 773 -49.87 -10.06 -2.62
C GLU A 773 -51.27 -10.30 -3.22
N LYS A 774 -52.27 -9.78 -2.53
CA LYS A 774 -53.66 -9.73 -3.00
C LYS A 774 -54.30 -8.42 -2.57
N ASN A 775 -54.72 -7.61 -3.54
CA ASN A 775 -55.39 -6.31 -3.33
C ASN A 775 -54.58 -5.34 -2.43
N GLY A 776 -53.27 -5.29 -2.61
CA GLY A 776 -52.34 -4.45 -1.86
C GLY A 776 -51.99 -4.97 -0.47
N GLN A 777 -52.51 -6.13 -0.05
CA GLN A 777 -52.24 -6.76 1.24
C GLN A 777 -51.38 -8.02 1.09
N LEU A 778 -50.48 -8.23 2.05
CA LEU A 778 -49.69 -9.45 2.18
C LEU A 778 -50.56 -10.62 2.65
N VAL A 779 -50.52 -11.72 1.89
CA VAL A 779 -51.26 -12.95 2.18
C VAL A 779 -50.32 -14.13 2.27
N PHE A 780 -50.66 -15.08 3.15
CA PHE A 780 -49.93 -16.35 3.28
C PHE A 780 -50.77 -17.47 2.67
N ALA A 781 -50.34 -18.01 1.54
CA ALA A 781 -51.02 -19.09 0.83
C ALA A 781 -50.85 -20.40 1.59
N ALA A 782 -51.94 -20.91 2.15
CA ALA A 782 -51.95 -22.20 2.84
C ALA A 782 -51.77 -23.35 1.84
N LEU A 783 -50.77 -24.18 2.08
CA LEU A 783 -50.51 -25.39 1.30
C LEU A 783 -51.49 -26.49 1.74
N ASN A 784 -51.99 -27.29 0.79
CA ASN A 784 -52.89 -28.41 1.10
C ASN A 784 -52.17 -29.42 2.00
N PRO A 785 -52.79 -29.93 3.09
CA PRO A 785 -52.18 -30.96 3.92
C PRO A 785 -51.85 -32.20 3.09
N VAL A 786 -50.56 -32.49 2.94
CA VAL A 786 -50.07 -33.74 2.37
C VAL A 786 -49.82 -34.71 3.53
N ASP A 787 -50.58 -35.79 3.60
CA ASP A 787 -50.37 -36.85 4.58
C ASP A 787 -49.20 -37.72 4.11
N SER A 788 -48.00 -37.46 4.62
CA SER A 788 -46.83 -38.25 4.26
C SER A 788 -46.75 -39.50 5.14
N GLY A 789 -46.78 -40.67 4.51
CA GLY A 789 -46.38 -41.93 5.16
C GLY A 789 -44.89 -41.98 5.56
N ASP A 790 -44.16 -40.87 5.46
CA ASP A 790 -42.75 -40.76 5.81
C ASP A 790 -42.57 -40.51 7.33
N THR A 791 -42.06 -41.52 8.02
CA THR A 791 -41.75 -41.48 9.45
C THR A 791 -40.70 -40.44 9.82
N PHE A 792 -39.75 -40.12 8.93
CA PHE A 792 -38.71 -39.11 9.22
C PHE A 792 -39.32 -37.71 9.24
N LEU A 793 -40.07 -37.33 8.22
CA LEU A 793 -40.68 -35.99 8.11
C LEU A 793 -41.66 -35.70 9.25
N ASN A 794 -42.40 -36.71 9.70
CA ASN A 794 -43.28 -36.58 10.87
C ASN A 794 -42.48 -36.35 12.17
N THR A 795 -41.40 -37.13 12.38
CA THR A 795 -40.50 -36.94 13.53
C THR A 795 -39.79 -35.59 13.48
N PHE A 796 -39.37 -35.17 12.29
CA PHE A 796 -38.70 -33.90 12.03
C PHE A 796 -39.63 -32.71 12.30
N LYS A 797 -40.89 -32.79 11.85
CA LYS A 797 -41.93 -31.78 12.12
C LYS A 797 -42.17 -31.61 13.63
N GLU A 798 -42.31 -32.71 14.37
CA GLU A 798 -42.47 -32.67 15.83
C GLU A 798 -41.23 -32.07 16.51
N GLY A 799 -40.04 -32.52 16.13
CA GLY A 799 -38.79 -32.03 16.71
C GLY A 799 -38.44 -30.57 16.37
N LEU A 800 -38.90 -30.05 15.22
CA LEU A 800 -38.82 -28.63 14.89
C LEU A 800 -39.66 -27.77 15.83
N GLN A 801 -40.86 -28.23 16.17
CA GLN A 801 -41.75 -27.52 17.08
C GLN A 801 -41.17 -27.43 18.50
N GLU A 802 -40.53 -28.51 18.98
CA GLU A 802 -39.81 -28.51 20.26
C GLU A 802 -38.65 -27.50 20.31
N ARG A 803 -38.00 -27.26 19.17
CA ARG A 803 -36.81 -26.37 19.04
C ARG A 803 -37.16 -24.92 18.73
N LYS A 804 -38.43 -24.58 18.57
CA LYS A 804 -38.91 -23.21 18.35
C LYS A 804 -38.37 -22.19 19.39
N PRO A 805 -38.31 -22.49 20.70
CA PRO A 805 -37.73 -21.57 21.69
C PRO A 805 -36.23 -21.33 21.48
N LEU A 806 -35.47 -22.39 21.17
CA LEU A 806 -34.03 -22.32 20.89
C LEU A 806 -33.76 -21.42 19.68
N LEU A 807 -34.49 -21.62 18.58
CA LEU A 807 -34.33 -20.83 17.35
C LEU A 807 -34.66 -19.34 17.58
N ARG A 808 -35.66 -19.02 18.40
CA ARG A 808 -35.94 -17.62 18.80
C ARG A 808 -34.80 -17.01 19.61
N GLN A 809 -34.20 -17.78 20.53
CA GLN A 809 -33.04 -17.31 21.31
C GLN A 809 -31.82 -17.07 20.40
N ILE A 810 -31.63 -17.87 19.35
CA ILE A 810 -30.56 -17.65 18.37
C ILE A 810 -30.82 -16.40 17.52
N LEU A 811 -32.05 -16.18 17.06
CA LEU A 811 -32.42 -14.97 16.29
C LEU A 811 -32.21 -13.68 17.07
N SER A 812 -32.38 -13.70 18.39
CA SER A 812 -32.09 -12.58 19.29
C SER A 812 -30.62 -12.55 19.79
N ASN A 813 -29.75 -13.41 19.26
CA ASN A 813 -28.33 -13.55 19.62
C ASN A 813 -28.08 -13.84 21.12
N ILE A 814 -29.04 -14.46 21.80
CA ILE A 814 -28.93 -14.92 23.20
C ILE A 814 -28.09 -16.21 23.26
N ILE A 815 -28.28 -17.09 22.27
CA ILE A 815 -27.50 -18.31 22.09
C ILE A 815 -26.74 -18.20 20.76
N PRO A 816 -25.43 -18.49 20.70
CA PRO A 816 -24.68 -18.47 19.45
C PRO A 816 -25.18 -19.53 18.46
N SER A 817 -25.29 -19.19 17.17
CA SER A 817 -25.79 -20.09 16.11
C SER A 817 -25.02 -21.41 15.98
N VAL A 818 -23.75 -21.43 16.39
CA VAL A 818 -22.89 -22.63 16.42
C VAL A 818 -23.47 -23.76 17.29
N SER A 819 -24.36 -23.46 18.25
CA SER A 819 -25.01 -24.49 19.07
C SER A 819 -25.88 -25.46 18.27
N LEU A 820 -26.32 -25.08 17.06
CA LEU A 820 -27.07 -25.95 16.16
C LEU A 820 -26.21 -27.03 15.50
N LEU A 821 -24.88 -26.92 15.52
CA LEU A 821 -24.00 -27.92 14.93
C LEU A 821 -24.04 -29.25 15.67
N ASP A 822 -24.28 -29.24 16.98
CA ASP A 822 -24.41 -30.46 17.79
C ASP A 822 -25.86 -30.89 18.02
N ASP A 823 -26.82 -30.22 17.37
CA ASP A 823 -28.23 -30.59 17.48
C ASP A 823 -28.50 -31.92 16.75
N GLU A 824 -29.11 -32.85 17.49
CA GLU A 824 -29.41 -34.23 17.04
C GLU A 824 -30.39 -34.31 15.86
N LEU A 825 -31.04 -33.21 15.49
CA LEU A 825 -32.03 -33.14 14.41
C LEU A 825 -31.72 -32.07 13.37
N LEU A 826 -31.26 -30.88 13.80
CA LEU A 826 -31.14 -29.71 12.93
C LEU A 826 -29.73 -29.47 12.37
N SER A 827 -28.71 -30.21 12.82
CA SER A 827 -27.38 -30.03 12.25
C SER A 827 -27.38 -30.36 10.73
N PRO A 828 -26.74 -29.54 9.88
CA PRO A 828 -26.73 -29.74 8.42
C PRO A 828 -26.23 -31.14 8.00
N GLU A 829 -25.28 -31.70 8.74
CA GLU A 829 -24.73 -33.02 8.49
C GLU A 829 -25.74 -34.14 8.80
N ILE A 830 -26.52 -34.02 9.88
CA ILE A 830 -27.59 -35.00 10.19
C ILE A 830 -28.68 -34.97 9.15
N LEU A 831 -29.11 -33.78 8.72
CA LEU A 831 -30.05 -33.64 7.60
C LEU A 831 -29.52 -34.31 6.33
N SER A 832 -28.23 -34.13 6.04
CA SER A 832 -27.56 -34.75 4.90
C SER A 832 -27.47 -36.28 5.01
N THR A 833 -27.35 -36.85 6.21
CA THR A 833 -27.33 -38.32 6.38
C THR A 833 -28.66 -39.02 6.08
N HIS A 834 -29.76 -38.29 6.08
CA HIS A 834 -31.08 -38.85 5.78
C HIS A 834 -31.35 -38.85 4.26
N ASP A 835 -30.52 -38.14 3.48
CA ASP A 835 -30.48 -38.28 2.03
C ASP A 835 -29.70 -39.53 1.64
N LYS A 836 -30.45 -40.58 1.28
CA LYS A 836 -29.89 -41.86 0.80
C LYS A 836 -28.95 -41.68 -0.39
N ASN A 837 -29.11 -40.62 -1.15
CA ASN A 837 -28.30 -40.35 -2.34
C ASN A 837 -26.96 -39.71 -1.97
N THR A 838 -26.93 -38.76 -1.04
CA THR A 838 -25.67 -38.25 -0.47
C THR A 838 -24.83 -39.40 0.12
N LEU A 839 -25.44 -40.36 0.82
CA LEU A 839 -24.74 -41.55 1.31
C LEU A 839 -24.15 -42.41 0.18
N LYS A 840 -24.90 -42.62 -0.92
CA LYS A 840 -24.40 -43.33 -2.10
C LYS A 840 -23.23 -42.62 -2.76
N GLY A 841 -23.24 -41.29 -2.82
CA GLY A 841 -22.11 -40.49 -3.29
C GLY A 841 -20.87 -40.66 -2.42
N ILE A 842 -21.05 -40.72 -1.09
CA ILE A 842 -19.96 -40.99 -0.14
C ILE A 842 -19.36 -42.38 -0.37
N GLU A 843 -20.20 -43.40 -0.59
CA GLU A 843 -19.75 -44.77 -0.93
C GLU A 843 -18.93 -44.79 -2.24
N GLN A 844 -19.33 -44.03 -3.26
CA GLN A 844 -18.58 -43.89 -4.51
C GLN A 844 -17.20 -43.23 -4.31
N ILE A 845 -17.10 -42.20 -3.45
CA ILE A 845 -15.81 -41.59 -3.08
C ILE A 845 -14.95 -42.61 -2.33
N ALA A 846 -15.51 -43.31 -1.34
CA ALA A 846 -14.82 -44.32 -0.57
C ALA A 846 -14.24 -45.43 -1.48
N GLU A 847 -15.01 -45.89 -2.46
CA GLU A 847 -14.55 -46.89 -3.43
C GLU A 847 -13.35 -46.39 -4.23
N LYS A 848 -13.37 -45.15 -4.73
CA LYS A 848 -12.24 -44.56 -5.49
C LYS A 848 -10.96 -44.50 -4.64
N ILE A 849 -11.07 -44.09 -3.38
CA ILE A 849 -9.95 -44.04 -2.43
C ILE A 849 -9.43 -45.46 -2.14
N SER A 850 -10.32 -46.41 -1.85
CA SER A 850 -9.98 -47.83 -1.63
C SER A 850 -9.27 -48.48 -2.81
N GLN A 851 -9.74 -48.22 -4.02
CA GLN A 851 -9.11 -48.73 -5.23
C GLN A 851 -7.70 -48.17 -5.43
N ALA A 852 -7.48 -46.88 -5.13
CA ALA A 852 -6.16 -46.26 -5.18
C ALA A 852 -5.21 -46.85 -4.12
N ALA A 853 -5.69 -47.03 -2.89
CA ALA A 853 -4.92 -47.65 -1.81
C ALA A 853 -4.54 -49.10 -2.09
N THR A 854 -5.42 -49.86 -2.77
CA THR A 854 -5.14 -51.25 -3.16
C THR A 854 -4.10 -51.36 -4.28
N ARG A 855 -4.02 -50.35 -5.15
CA ARG A 855 -3.09 -50.30 -6.29
C ARG A 855 -1.74 -49.67 -5.96
N SER A 856 -1.62 -48.98 -4.83
CA SER A 856 -0.42 -48.25 -4.41
C SER A 856 0.38 -49.04 -3.37
N GLU A 857 1.71 -49.05 -3.50
CA GLU A 857 2.62 -49.55 -2.47
C GLU A 857 2.91 -48.50 -1.37
N LYS A 858 2.45 -47.25 -1.57
CA LYS A 858 2.61 -46.13 -0.63
C LYS A 858 1.32 -45.87 0.14
N THR A 859 1.45 -45.37 1.37
CA THR A 859 0.31 -44.84 2.14
C THR A 859 -0.36 -43.71 1.37
N ILE A 860 -1.66 -43.83 1.15
CA ILE A 860 -2.48 -42.79 0.52
C ILE A 860 -2.86 -41.76 1.57
N LYS A 861 -2.56 -40.49 1.31
CA LYS A 861 -2.92 -39.37 2.18
C LYS A 861 -4.20 -38.70 1.69
N VAL A 862 -5.21 -38.66 2.54
CA VAL A 862 -6.52 -38.07 2.25
C VAL A 862 -6.77 -36.89 3.17
N ALA A 863 -7.00 -35.71 2.60
CA ALA A 863 -7.47 -34.54 3.32
C ALA A 863 -8.99 -34.40 3.16
N ILE A 864 -9.73 -34.28 4.26
CA ILE A 864 -11.17 -34.06 4.26
C ILE A 864 -11.43 -32.60 4.65
N LEU A 865 -11.90 -31.81 3.70
CA LEU A 865 -12.16 -30.38 3.89
C LEU A 865 -13.56 -30.16 4.48
N GLY A 866 -13.64 -29.43 5.59
CA GLY A 866 -14.88 -29.02 6.25
C GLY A 866 -15.61 -30.14 6.99
N GLY A 867 -14.89 -30.90 7.82
CA GLY A 867 -15.43 -32.08 8.53
C GLY A 867 -16.50 -31.78 9.58
N ARG A 868 -16.58 -30.55 10.12
CA ARG A 868 -17.57 -30.07 11.12
C ARG A 868 -17.93 -31.06 12.22
N THR A 869 -19.10 -31.70 12.17
CA THR A 869 -19.59 -32.63 13.20
C THR A 869 -18.94 -34.01 13.10
N GLY A 870 -18.20 -34.28 12.02
CA GLY A 870 -17.54 -35.56 11.76
C GLY A 870 -18.47 -36.69 11.31
N ILE A 871 -19.78 -36.45 11.22
CA ILE A 871 -20.77 -37.52 10.93
C ILE A 871 -20.62 -38.06 9.50
N LEU A 872 -20.53 -37.16 8.50
CA LEU A 872 -20.33 -37.57 7.11
C LEU A 872 -18.93 -38.15 6.88
N THR A 873 -17.93 -37.61 7.60
CA THR A 873 -16.58 -38.17 7.66
C THR A 873 -16.59 -39.59 8.20
N GLU A 874 -17.32 -39.85 9.30
CA GLU A 874 -17.46 -41.19 9.86
C GLU A 874 -18.09 -42.16 8.86
N LYS A 875 -19.09 -41.71 8.08
CA LYS A 875 -19.70 -42.52 7.00
C LYS A 875 -18.70 -42.84 5.89
N LEU A 876 -17.89 -41.87 5.48
CA LEU A 876 -16.81 -42.09 4.52
C LEU A 876 -15.80 -43.12 5.06
N LEU A 877 -15.37 -42.97 6.30
CA LEU A 877 -14.43 -43.89 6.95
C LEU A 877 -15.03 -45.31 7.14
N GLN A 878 -16.32 -45.42 7.44
CA GLN A 878 -17.05 -46.70 7.51
C GLN A 878 -17.09 -47.41 6.15
N ALA A 879 -17.28 -46.66 5.06
CA ALA A 879 -17.37 -47.18 3.71
C ALA A 879 -16.00 -47.45 3.07
N THR A 880 -14.91 -46.92 3.62
CA THR A 880 -13.57 -47.07 3.04
C THR A 880 -12.87 -48.34 3.54
N HIS A 881 -12.25 -49.06 2.63
CA HIS A 881 -11.49 -50.29 2.88
C HIS A 881 -10.03 -50.15 2.43
N GLY A 882 -9.09 -50.60 3.27
CA GLY A 882 -7.64 -50.57 2.99
C GLY A 882 -6.82 -50.22 4.22
N ASN A 883 -5.66 -50.87 4.41
CA ASN A 883 -4.84 -50.73 5.62
C ASN A 883 -3.75 -49.65 5.52
N THR A 884 -3.69 -48.92 4.40
CA THR A 884 -2.61 -47.98 4.04
C THR A 884 -3.17 -46.61 3.67
N ILE A 885 -4.13 -46.09 4.45
CA ILE A 885 -4.73 -44.77 4.24
C ILE A 885 -4.57 -43.93 5.50
N GLU A 886 -4.07 -42.71 5.34
CA GLU A 886 -3.95 -41.70 6.40
C GLU A 886 -4.96 -40.58 6.14
N TYR A 887 -5.81 -40.30 7.12
CA TYR A 887 -6.82 -39.25 7.02
C TYR A 887 -6.42 -38.03 7.84
N SER A 888 -6.43 -36.88 7.17
CA SER A 888 -6.40 -35.58 7.82
C SER A 888 -7.74 -34.89 7.60
N VAL A 889 -8.29 -34.27 8.62
CA VAL A 889 -9.54 -33.51 8.51
C VAL A 889 -9.22 -32.06 8.81
N ILE A 890 -9.74 -31.18 7.96
CA ILE A 890 -9.28 -29.81 7.82
C ILE A 890 -10.47 -28.87 8.02
N ASP A 891 -10.36 -27.92 8.95
CA ASP A 891 -11.42 -26.94 9.22
C ASP A 891 -10.85 -25.61 9.75
N GLU A 892 -11.62 -24.52 9.72
CA GLU A 892 -11.16 -23.17 10.08
C GLU A 892 -11.05 -22.98 11.61
N GLY A 893 -11.91 -23.65 12.38
CA GLY A 893 -12.02 -23.45 13.83
C GLY A 893 -11.37 -24.54 14.67
N ARG A 894 -10.40 -24.21 15.52
CA ARG A 894 -9.77 -25.14 16.50
C ARG A 894 -10.76 -25.95 17.31
N ALA A 895 -11.84 -25.32 17.79
CA ALA A 895 -12.86 -25.97 18.60
C ALA A 895 -13.61 -27.04 17.79
N MET A 896 -13.87 -26.80 16.50
CA MET A 896 -14.48 -27.77 15.61
C MET A 896 -13.51 -28.93 15.33
N VAL A 897 -12.26 -28.59 14.96
CA VAL A 897 -11.18 -29.59 14.75
C VAL A 897 -11.05 -30.55 15.92
N ARG A 898 -11.04 -30.01 17.15
CA ARG A 898 -10.98 -30.81 18.36
C ARG A 898 -12.25 -31.63 18.60
N SER A 899 -13.43 -31.03 18.49
CA SER A 899 -14.71 -31.70 18.78
C SER A 899 -14.91 -32.94 17.90
N PHE A 900 -14.64 -32.84 16.59
CA PHE A 900 -14.83 -33.99 15.70
C PHE A 900 -13.70 -35.02 15.79
N THR A 901 -12.44 -34.62 16.01
CA THR A 901 -11.33 -35.59 16.18
C THR A 901 -11.59 -36.46 17.40
N GLU A 902 -12.08 -35.89 18.49
CA GLU A 902 -12.51 -36.61 19.69
C GLU A 902 -13.69 -37.56 19.39
N ARG A 903 -14.66 -37.14 18.57
CA ARG A 903 -15.82 -37.97 18.18
C ARG A 903 -15.40 -39.18 17.35
N LEU A 904 -14.61 -38.97 16.30
CA LEU A 904 -14.10 -40.03 15.43
C LEU A 904 -13.21 -41.00 16.21
N SER A 905 -12.40 -40.49 17.15
CA SER A 905 -11.61 -41.33 18.05
C SER A 905 -12.48 -42.22 18.94
N LYS A 906 -13.59 -41.69 19.49
CA LYS A 906 -14.57 -42.50 20.24
C LYS A 906 -15.25 -43.57 19.38
N ALA A 907 -15.44 -43.31 18.09
CA ALA A 907 -15.97 -44.26 17.11
C ALA A 907 -14.91 -45.28 16.61
N GLY A 908 -13.66 -45.19 17.08
CA GLY A 908 -12.58 -46.14 16.75
C GLY A 908 -11.71 -45.73 15.56
N TYR A 909 -11.80 -44.49 15.07
CA TYR A 909 -11.02 -43.99 13.95
C TYR A 909 -9.92 -43.02 14.41
N HIS A 910 -8.72 -43.15 13.85
CA HIS A 910 -7.61 -42.22 14.08
C HIS A 910 -7.43 -41.30 12.87
N VAL A 911 -7.60 -40.00 13.07
CA VAL A 911 -7.44 -38.97 12.03
C VAL A 911 -6.65 -37.79 12.57
N ASN A 912 -5.87 -37.13 11.71
CA ASN A 912 -5.12 -35.92 12.06
C ASN A 912 -6.05 -34.70 11.90
N GLY A 913 -6.09 -33.80 12.89
CA GLY A 913 -6.83 -32.54 12.78
C GLY A 913 -5.93 -31.40 12.31
N ILE A 914 -6.32 -30.69 11.25
CA ILE A 914 -5.59 -29.52 10.73
C ILE A 914 -6.49 -28.29 10.83
N GLU A 915 -5.99 -27.25 11.49
CA GLU A 915 -6.67 -25.95 11.64
C GLU A 915 -6.18 -24.98 10.54
N LEU A 916 -7.07 -24.58 9.62
CA LEU A 916 -6.79 -23.51 8.64
C LEU A 916 -7.28 -22.17 9.16
N LYS A 917 -6.47 -21.50 9.98
CA LYS A 917 -6.81 -20.16 10.47
C LYS A 917 -7.01 -19.20 9.30
N ASN A 918 -8.16 -18.54 9.23
CA ASN A 918 -8.53 -17.63 8.14
C ASN A 918 -8.41 -18.28 6.73
N ASN A 919 -8.63 -19.59 6.62
CA ASN A 919 -8.52 -20.34 5.37
C ASN A 919 -7.13 -20.29 4.70
N GLN A 920 -6.08 -20.00 5.48
CA GLN A 920 -4.69 -20.11 5.01
C GLN A 920 -4.18 -21.54 5.17
N VAL A 921 -3.51 -22.04 4.14
CA VAL A 921 -2.81 -23.32 4.18
C VAL A 921 -1.35 -23.07 4.59
N PRO A 922 -0.88 -23.60 5.72
CA PRO A 922 0.54 -23.56 6.07
C PRO A 922 1.42 -24.30 5.05
N GLU A 923 2.64 -23.83 4.81
CA GLU A 923 3.54 -24.36 3.77
C GLU A 923 3.82 -25.86 3.96
N GLU A 924 3.88 -26.34 5.21
CA GLU A 924 4.11 -27.75 5.54
C GLU A 924 3.02 -28.69 5.00
N TYR A 925 1.83 -28.17 4.69
CA TYR A 925 0.71 -28.92 4.12
C TYR A 925 0.56 -28.73 2.61
N TRP A 926 1.40 -27.90 1.97
CA TRP A 926 1.34 -27.69 0.53
C TRP A 926 1.76 -28.95 -0.23
N TYR A 927 0.92 -29.34 -1.18
CA TYR A 927 1.17 -30.44 -2.11
C TYR A 927 1.45 -31.79 -1.42
N GLN A 928 0.80 -32.06 -0.28
CA GLN A 928 1.04 -33.25 0.54
C GLN A 928 0.04 -34.39 0.35
N PHE A 929 -1.13 -34.14 -0.22
CA PHE A 929 -2.25 -35.08 -0.24
C PHE A 929 -2.47 -35.68 -1.62
N ASP A 930 -2.79 -36.97 -1.67
CA ASP A 930 -3.17 -37.68 -2.91
C ASP A 930 -4.64 -37.42 -3.26
N PHE A 931 -5.47 -37.29 -2.22
CA PHE A 931 -6.89 -36.95 -2.35
C PHE A 931 -7.26 -35.81 -1.42
N VAL A 932 -8.05 -34.87 -1.93
CA VAL A 932 -8.84 -33.94 -1.12
C VAL A 932 -10.30 -34.30 -1.32
N VAL A 933 -11.04 -34.45 -0.23
CA VAL A 933 -12.46 -34.79 -0.22
C VAL A 933 -13.25 -33.63 0.36
N ALA A 934 -14.26 -33.16 -0.36
CA ALA A 934 -15.20 -32.15 0.11
C ALA A 934 -16.63 -32.70 0.01
N ILE A 935 -17.37 -32.72 1.12
CA ILE A 935 -18.74 -33.25 1.12
C ILE A 935 -19.65 -32.13 1.60
N ASN A 936 -20.35 -31.50 0.66
CA ASN A 936 -21.22 -30.35 0.89
C ASN A 936 -20.45 -29.25 1.64
N THR A 937 -19.21 -28.99 1.20
CA THR A 937 -18.29 -28.06 1.87
C THR A 937 -17.94 -26.87 0.99
N LEU A 938 -17.71 -27.08 -0.31
CA LEU A 938 -17.19 -26.01 -1.18
C LEU A 938 -18.17 -24.86 -1.30
N HIS A 939 -19.49 -25.14 -1.32
CA HIS A 939 -20.50 -24.07 -1.33
C HIS A 939 -20.46 -23.18 -0.09
N ARG A 940 -19.84 -23.61 1.01
CA ARG A 940 -19.76 -22.88 2.28
C ARG A 940 -18.66 -21.83 2.31
N PHE A 941 -17.73 -21.85 1.34
CA PHE A 941 -16.74 -20.78 1.22
C PHE A 941 -17.41 -19.49 0.70
N PRO A 942 -17.17 -18.33 1.36
CA PRO A 942 -17.59 -17.00 0.90
C PRO A 942 -17.36 -16.78 -0.60
N GLN A 943 -16.15 -17.13 -1.04
CA GLN A 943 -15.73 -17.13 -2.44
C GLN A 943 -15.59 -18.58 -2.92
N PRO A 944 -16.36 -19.02 -3.93
CA PRO A 944 -16.43 -20.44 -4.31
C PRO A 944 -15.09 -21.00 -4.80
N ASP A 945 -14.25 -20.17 -5.42
CA ASP A 945 -12.91 -20.56 -5.87
C ASP A 945 -11.91 -20.70 -4.73
N GLN A 946 -12.16 -20.13 -3.54
CA GLN A 946 -11.24 -20.23 -2.40
C GLN A 946 -11.13 -21.68 -1.90
N GLY A 947 -12.25 -22.37 -1.67
CA GLY A 947 -12.24 -23.77 -1.23
C GLY A 947 -11.63 -24.71 -2.27
N VAL A 948 -11.87 -24.42 -3.55
CA VAL A 948 -11.30 -25.16 -4.66
C VAL A 948 -9.78 -24.90 -4.78
N PHE A 949 -9.34 -23.66 -4.61
CA PHE A 949 -7.93 -23.29 -4.60
C PHE A 949 -7.18 -23.97 -3.44
N ILE A 950 -7.73 -23.92 -2.23
CA ILE A 950 -7.18 -24.61 -1.04
C ILE A 950 -7.04 -26.10 -1.33
N SER A 951 -8.07 -26.72 -1.92
CA SER A 951 -8.02 -28.11 -2.34
C SER A 951 -6.90 -28.37 -3.34
N ASN A 952 -6.71 -27.49 -4.33
CA ASN A 952 -5.63 -27.62 -5.31
C ASN A 952 -4.23 -27.37 -4.70
N LEU A 953 -4.12 -26.55 -3.66
CA LEU A 953 -2.86 -26.26 -2.98
C LEU A 953 -2.41 -27.41 -2.08
N LEU A 954 -3.38 -28.13 -1.48
CA LEU A 954 -3.12 -29.32 -0.66
C LEU A 954 -2.69 -30.54 -1.50
N LEU A 955 -3.13 -30.62 -2.75
CA LEU A 955 -2.91 -31.78 -3.62
C LEU A 955 -1.51 -31.83 -4.22
N ASN A 956 -0.91 -33.02 -4.21
CA ASN A 956 0.34 -33.29 -4.91
C ASN A 956 0.15 -33.36 -6.43
N ASN A 957 1.25 -33.51 -7.18
CA ASN A 957 1.20 -33.72 -8.63
C ASN A 957 0.42 -34.99 -8.95
N GLY A 958 -0.59 -34.88 -9.83
CA GLY A 958 -1.50 -35.98 -10.15
C GLY A 958 -2.54 -36.31 -9.07
N GLY A 959 -2.60 -35.55 -7.97
CA GLY A 959 -3.61 -35.67 -6.93
C GLY A 959 -5.02 -35.34 -7.42
N ARG A 960 -6.05 -35.71 -6.65
CA ARG A 960 -7.46 -35.61 -7.07
C ARG A 960 -8.34 -34.96 -6.01
N LEU A 961 -9.17 -34.00 -6.43
CA LEU A 961 -10.27 -33.49 -5.59
C LEU A 961 -11.56 -34.24 -5.94
N LEU A 962 -12.14 -34.88 -4.93
CA LEU A 962 -13.43 -35.57 -4.96
C LEU A 962 -14.44 -34.75 -4.15
N ALA A 963 -15.40 -34.11 -4.81
CA ALA A 963 -16.37 -33.23 -4.16
C ALA A 963 -17.82 -33.68 -4.36
N ILE A 964 -18.65 -33.58 -3.33
CA ILE A 964 -20.10 -33.80 -3.40
C ILE A 964 -20.75 -32.46 -3.10
N GLU A 965 -21.50 -31.88 -4.04
CA GLU A 965 -22.16 -30.58 -3.82
C GLU A 965 -23.61 -30.61 -4.33
N ALA A 966 -24.53 -30.02 -3.57
CA ALA A 966 -25.93 -29.89 -3.96
C ALA A 966 -26.15 -28.69 -4.91
N GLU A 967 -27.04 -28.84 -5.90
CA GLU A 967 -27.44 -27.78 -6.82
C GLU A 967 -28.61 -26.93 -6.32
N SER A 968 -29.38 -27.43 -5.35
CA SER A 968 -30.50 -26.72 -4.74
C SER A 968 -30.51 -26.92 -3.24
N LEU A 969 -30.88 -25.87 -2.51
CA LEU A 969 -31.09 -25.96 -1.07
C LEU A 969 -32.43 -26.65 -0.80
N LEU A 970 -32.41 -27.78 -0.09
CA LEU A 970 -33.62 -28.46 0.35
C LEU A 970 -34.37 -27.59 1.38
N PRO A 971 -35.71 -27.58 1.41
CA PRO A 971 -36.45 -26.73 2.34
C PRO A 971 -36.06 -26.97 3.81
N VAL A 972 -35.79 -28.22 4.21
CA VAL A 972 -35.37 -28.55 5.58
C VAL A 972 -34.03 -27.93 5.97
N ALA A 973 -33.14 -27.69 5.00
CA ALA A 973 -31.84 -27.07 5.23
C ALA A 973 -31.92 -25.53 5.38
N LEU A 974 -33.04 -24.90 4.96
CA LEU A 974 -33.23 -23.45 5.12
C LEU A 974 -33.23 -23.01 6.59
N VAL A 975 -33.71 -23.86 7.50
CA VAL A 975 -33.85 -23.48 8.92
C VAL A 975 -32.48 -23.44 9.59
N SER A 976 -31.60 -24.42 9.36
CA SER A 976 -30.31 -24.51 10.05
C SER A 976 -29.15 -23.92 9.26
N SER A 977 -29.01 -24.21 7.96
CA SER A 977 -27.91 -23.68 7.15
C SER A 977 -27.95 -22.16 7.04
N GLY A 978 -29.15 -21.58 6.87
CA GLY A 978 -29.31 -20.13 6.86
C GLY A 978 -28.87 -19.46 8.16
N ILE A 979 -29.19 -20.04 9.33
CA ILE A 979 -28.80 -19.52 10.65
C ILE A 979 -27.31 -19.67 10.90
N ILE A 980 -26.75 -20.84 10.56
CA ILE A 980 -25.35 -21.14 10.78
C ILE A 980 -24.45 -20.30 9.87
N ASP A 981 -24.86 -20.09 8.62
CA ASP A 981 -24.10 -19.35 7.60
C ASP A 981 -24.50 -17.85 7.53
N ARG A 982 -25.19 -17.36 8.58
CA ARG A 982 -25.60 -15.94 8.76
C ARG A 982 -26.27 -15.31 7.54
N GLY A 983 -27.25 -16.02 6.96
CA GLY A 983 -28.11 -15.49 5.90
C GLY A 983 -27.38 -15.16 4.61
N PHE A 984 -26.26 -15.82 4.37
CA PHE A 984 -25.43 -15.70 3.18
C PHE A 984 -24.80 -14.31 2.93
N GLN A 985 -24.74 -13.47 3.96
CA GLN A 985 -24.19 -12.10 3.87
C GLN A 985 -22.73 -12.01 3.44
N HIS A 986 -21.99 -13.13 3.53
CA HIS A 986 -20.57 -13.21 3.22
C HIS A 986 -20.28 -13.88 1.87
N PHE A 987 -21.29 -14.33 1.11
CA PHE A 987 -21.05 -14.98 -0.18
C PHE A 987 -20.94 -13.99 -1.33
N ASP A 988 -20.38 -14.44 -2.46
CA ASP A 988 -20.30 -13.67 -3.70
C ASP A 988 -21.65 -13.00 -4.09
N PRO A 989 -21.63 -11.76 -4.62
CA PRO A 989 -22.85 -11.01 -4.98
C PRO A 989 -23.85 -11.76 -5.85
N GLN A 990 -23.42 -12.69 -6.71
CA GLN A 990 -24.33 -13.49 -7.52
C GLN A 990 -25.19 -14.44 -6.66
N ARG A 991 -24.60 -15.01 -5.60
CA ARG A 991 -25.30 -15.88 -4.65
C ARG A 991 -26.19 -15.07 -3.71
N SER A 992 -25.71 -13.91 -3.26
CA SER A 992 -26.51 -12.99 -2.44
C SER A 992 -27.72 -12.46 -3.21
N ALA A 993 -27.57 -12.13 -4.50
CA ALA A 993 -28.68 -11.69 -5.36
C ALA A 993 -29.69 -12.80 -5.67
N ALA A 994 -29.22 -14.06 -5.73
CA ALA A 994 -30.06 -15.23 -5.97
C ALA A 994 -30.62 -15.86 -4.67
N PHE A 995 -30.31 -15.30 -3.50
CA PHE A 995 -30.69 -15.80 -2.18
C PHE A 995 -30.44 -17.31 -1.97
N SER A 996 -29.42 -17.86 -2.63
CA SER A 996 -29.07 -19.29 -2.59
C SER A 996 -27.56 -19.48 -2.44
N PRO A 997 -27.11 -20.35 -1.52
CA PRO A 997 -25.69 -20.66 -1.35
C PRO A 997 -25.20 -21.66 -2.40
N MET A 998 -26.12 -22.37 -3.05
CA MET A 998 -25.80 -23.47 -3.96
C MET A 998 -25.50 -22.95 -5.36
N LEU A 999 -24.50 -23.56 -5.99
CA LEU A 999 -24.15 -23.31 -7.38
C LEU A 999 -24.60 -24.46 -8.25
N ASN A 1000 -25.02 -24.13 -9.47
CA ASN A 1000 -25.26 -25.14 -10.49
C ASN A 1000 -23.95 -25.80 -10.97
N LYS A 1001 -24.10 -26.95 -11.62
CA LYS A 1001 -23.03 -27.73 -12.23
C LYS A 1001 -22.08 -26.95 -13.11
N ALA A 1002 -22.61 -26.06 -13.96
CA ALA A 1002 -21.79 -25.28 -14.89
C ALA A 1002 -20.84 -24.33 -14.15
N SER A 1003 -21.36 -23.70 -13.09
CA SER A 1003 -20.59 -22.80 -12.24
C SER A 1003 -19.48 -23.55 -11.50
N TRP A 1004 -19.78 -24.71 -10.89
CA TRP A 1004 -18.77 -25.54 -10.24
C TRP A 1004 -17.69 -26.03 -11.21
N LYS A 1005 -18.08 -26.52 -12.38
CA LYS A 1005 -17.13 -26.94 -13.44
C LYS A 1005 -16.19 -25.80 -13.82
N ASN A 1006 -16.72 -24.58 -13.97
CA ASN A 1006 -15.91 -23.40 -14.25
C ASN A 1006 -14.93 -23.09 -13.13
N TYR A 1007 -15.35 -23.15 -11.86
CA TYR A 1007 -14.46 -22.91 -10.72
C TYR A 1007 -13.32 -23.94 -10.65
N PHE A 1008 -13.60 -25.24 -10.84
CA PHE A 1008 -12.56 -26.28 -10.91
C PHE A 1008 -11.54 -25.97 -12.00
N LEU A 1009 -11.99 -25.71 -13.24
CA LEU A 1009 -11.11 -25.39 -14.36
C LEU A 1009 -10.32 -24.10 -14.13
N LYS A 1010 -10.96 -23.03 -13.63
CA LYS A 1010 -10.35 -21.72 -13.35
C LYS A 1010 -9.21 -21.82 -12.34
N THR A 1011 -9.33 -22.74 -11.38
CA THR A 1011 -8.31 -22.97 -10.34
C THR A 1011 -7.20 -23.95 -10.74
N GLY A 1012 -7.21 -24.48 -11.97
CA GLY A 1012 -6.14 -25.33 -12.50
C GLY A 1012 -6.36 -26.84 -12.38
N PHE A 1013 -7.56 -27.29 -12.02
CA PHE A 1013 -7.94 -28.69 -12.17
C PHE A 1013 -8.20 -29.04 -13.63
N THR A 1014 -7.88 -30.26 -14.02
CA THR A 1014 -8.17 -30.87 -15.33
C THR A 1014 -9.11 -32.07 -15.15
N GLY A 1015 -9.67 -32.59 -16.24
CA GLY A 1015 -10.47 -33.82 -16.22
C GLY A 1015 -11.68 -33.75 -15.28
N VAL A 1016 -12.40 -32.63 -15.25
CA VAL A 1016 -13.55 -32.42 -14.36
C VAL A 1016 -14.73 -33.31 -14.80
N HIS A 1017 -14.86 -34.47 -14.17
CA HIS A 1017 -15.96 -35.40 -14.38
C HIS A 1017 -17.07 -35.13 -13.37
N THR A 1018 -18.31 -35.18 -13.85
CA THR A 1018 -19.51 -34.95 -13.03
C THR A 1018 -20.46 -36.11 -13.15
N GLU A 1019 -20.93 -36.65 -12.03
CA GLU A 1019 -21.95 -37.69 -11.98
C GLU A 1019 -23.14 -37.17 -11.16
N ALA A 1020 -24.32 -37.13 -11.78
CA ALA A 1020 -25.54 -36.81 -11.05
C ALA A 1020 -25.90 -38.02 -10.18
N VAL A 1021 -26.14 -37.79 -8.88
CA VAL A 1021 -26.60 -38.87 -8.02
C VAL A 1021 -28.08 -39.10 -8.31
N GLN A 1022 -28.43 -40.34 -8.66
CA GLN A 1022 -29.79 -40.72 -9.08
C GLN A 1022 -30.85 -40.24 -8.08
N ASP A 1023 -31.91 -39.59 -8.57
CA ASP A 1023 -33.03 -39.08 -7.77
C ASP A 1023 -32.64 -38.07 -6.66
N SER A 1024 -31.56 -37.30 -6.85
CA SER A 1024 -31.05 -36.30 -5.89
C SER A 1024 -30.75 -34.94 -6.54
N PHE A 1025 -30.64 -33.92 -5.69
CA PHE A 1025 -30.11 -32.59 -6.02
C PHE A 1025 -28.59 -32.53 -5.94
N THR A 1026 -27.93 -33.65 -5.65
CA THR A 1026 -26.49 -33.73 -5.37
C THR A 1026 -25.69 -34.20 -6.59
N ILE A 1027 -24.54 -33.57 -6.82
CA ILE A 1027 -23.59 -33.92 -7.88
C ILE A 1027 -22.25 -34.33 -7.25
N LEU A 1028 -21.72 -35.44 -7.75
CA LEU A 1028 -20.35 -35.85 -7.50
C LEU A 1028 -19.42 -35.25 -8.57
N TYR A 1029 -18.37 -34.59 -8.13
CA TYR A 1029 -17.28 -34.05 -8.94
C TYR A 1029 -16.01 -34.83 -8.67
N ASP A 1030 -15.33 -35.20 -9.74
CA ASP A 1030 -14.06 -35.92 -9.72
C ASP A 1030 -13.10 -35.19 -10.64
N THR A 1031 -12.00 -34.69 -10.08
CA THR A 1031 -11.07 -33.77 -10.74
C THR A 1031 -9.64 -34.24 -10.58
N CYS A 1032 -8.75 -33.79 -11.48
CA CYS A 1032 -7.34 -34.15 -11.47
C CYS A 1032 -6.44 -32.90 -11.43
N CYS A 1033 -5.35 -32.96 -10.68
CA CYS A 1033 -4.24 -32.02 -10.79
C CYS A 1033 -3.31 -32.45 -11.95
N PRO A 1034 -2.64 -31.52 -12.66
CA PRO A 1034 -1.62 -31.85 -13.65
C PRO A 1034 -0.45 -32.65 -13.06
N GLU A 1035 0.16 -33.55 -13.85
CA GLU A 1035 1.32 -34.36 -13.43
C GLU A 1035 2.62 -33.54 -13.30
N GLU A 1036 2.74 -32.42 -14.02
CA GLU A 1036 3.93 -31.56 -14.05
C GLU A 1036 3.60 -30.11 -13.65
N ARG A 1037 3.10 -29.89 -12.43
CA ARG A 1037 2.82 -28.53 -11.92
C ARG A 1037 4.07 -27.89 -11.29
N HIS A 1038 4.31 -26.61 -11.58
CA HIS A 1038 5.28 -25.79 -10.85
C HIS A 1038 4.79 -25.54 -9.41
N GLN A 1039 5.57 -25.98 -8.43
CA GLN A 1039 5.24 -25.78 -7.01
C GLN A 1039 5.63 -24.37 -6.60
N LEU A 1040 4.63 -23.55 -6.28
CA LEU A 1040 4.81 -22.19 -5.76
C LEU A 1040 5.26 -22.25 -4.31
N LYS A 1041 6.54 -22.54 -4.06
CA LYS A 1041 7.17 -22.44 -2.73
C LYS A 1041 7.87 -21.10 -2.60
N GLU A 1042 7.72 -20.44 -1.46
CA GLU A 1042 8.33 -19.13 -1.19
C GLU A 1042 9.84 -19.16 -1.44
N SER A 1043 10.53 -20.17 -0.91
CA SER A 1043 11.98 -20.37 -1.07
C SER A 1043 12.46 -20.40 -2.53
N ASN A 1044 11.72 -21.08 -3.42
CA ASN A 1044 12.09 -21.18 -4.83
C ASN A 1044 11.93 -19.83 -5.55
N ILE A 1045 10.88 -19.09 -5.22
CA ILE A 1045 10.54 -17.81 -5.86
C ILE A 1045 11.52 -16.72 -5.43
N LEU A 1046 11.80 -16.63 -4.12
CA LEU A 1046 12.80 -15.70 -3.59
C LEU A 1046 14.19 -15.98 -4.20
N THR A 1047 14.60 -17.25 -4.30
CA THR A 1047 15.89 -17.61 -4.95
C THR A 1047 15.95 -17.18 -6.42
N HIS A 1048 14.84 -17.29 -7.16
CA HIS A 1048 14.77 -16.86 -8.55
C HIS A 1048 14.91 -15.34 -8.70
N ILE A 1049 14.18 -14.55 -7.89
CA ILE A 1049 14.23 -13.09 -8.00
C ILE A 1049 15.49 -12.47 -7.38
N GLN A 1050 16.22 -13.17 -6.50
CA GLN A 1050 17.53 -12.75 -6.00
C GLN A 1050 18.56 -12.52 -7.13
N GLY A 1051 18.44 -13.25 -8.25
CA GLY A 1051 19.28 -13.03 -9.43
C GLY A 1051 18.89 -11.80 -10.28
N LEU A 1052 17.75 -11.17 -9.98
CA LEU A 1052 17.16 -10.10 -10.80
C LEU A 1052 17.06 -8.76 -10.05
N LEU A 1053 16.87 -8.81 -8.74
CA LEU A 1053 16.65 -7.64 -7.89
C LEU A 1053 17.80 -7.40 -6.91
N PRO A 1054 18.21 -6.13 -6.66
CA PRO A 1054 19.13 -5.79 -5.58
C PRO A 1054 18.61 -6.22 -4.20
N PRO A 1055 19.51 -6.46 -3.21
CA PRO A 1055 19.11 -6.91 -1.87
C PRO A 1055 18.08 -6.01 -1.17
N HIS A 1056 18.13 -4.69 -1.37
CA HIS A 1056 17.19 -3.74 -0.76
C HIS A 1056 15.80 -3.74 -1.41
N MET A 1057 15.62 -4.39 -2.57
CA MET A 1057 14.33 -4.59 -3.25
C MET A 1057 13.74 -5.99 -3.04
N MET A 1058 14.42 -6.84 -2.28
CA MET A 1058 13.94 -8.19 -1.99
C MET A 1058 12.78 -8.12 -0.99
N PRO A 1059 11.61 -8.71 -1.29
CA PRO A 1059 10.54 -8.83 -0.31
C PRO A 1059 10.99 -9.67 0.88
N GLU A 1060 10.69 -9.22 2.09
CA GLU A 1060 10.96 -9.93 3.34
C GLU A 1060 9.98 -11.09 3.55
N LYS A 1061 8.77 -10.97 2.98
CA LYS A 1061 7.70 -11.95 3.07
C LYS A 1061 6.93 -12.07 1.76
N LEU A 1062 6.58 -13.30 1.39
CA LEU A 1062 5.81 -13.60 0.18
C LEU A 1062 4.53 -14.38 0.50
N ALA A 1063 3.37 -13.78 0.21
CA ALA A 1063 2.07 -14.41 0.41
C ALA A 1063 1.54 -15.05 -0.89
N VAL A 1064 1.20 -16.34 -0.85
CA VAL A 1064 0.50 -17.00 -1.96
C VAL A 1064 -1.00 -16.78 -1.81
N LEU A 1065 -1.59 -16.03 -2.74
CA LEU A 1065 -2.97 -15.61 -2.71
C LEU A 1065 -3.85 -16.49 -3.63
N PRO A 1066 -5.07 -16.85 -3.20
CA PRO A 1066 -6.02 -17.55 -4.06
C PRO A 1066 -6.47 -16.70 -5.26
N TRP A 1067 -6.49 -15.38 -5.08
CA TRP A 1067 -6.84 -14.38 -6.08
C TRP A 1067 -6.21 -13.03 -5.69
N MET A 1068 -6.06 -12.13 -6.66
CA MET A 1068 -5.56 -10.78 -6.39
C MET A 1068 -6.74 -9.82 -6.14
N PRO A 1069 -6.79 -9.09 -5.01
CA PRO A 1069 -7.76 -8.02 -4.77
C PRO A 1069 -7.91 -7.11 -5.96
N LEU A 1070 -9.12 -6.99 -6.53
CA LEU A 1070 -9.43 -6.10 -7.65
C LEU A 1070 -10.50 -5.10 -7.24
N SER A 1071 -10.33 -3.85 -7.64
CA SER A 1071 -11.35 -2.79 -7.59
C SER A 1071 -12.51 -3.09 -8.54
N ALA A 1072 -13.61 -2.35 -8.40
CA ALA A 1072 -14.79 -2.44 -9.29
C ALA A 1072 -14.45 -2.24 -10.79
N ASN A 1073 -13.32 -1.60 -11.10
CA ASN A 1073 -12.81 -1.37 -12.46
C ASN A 1073 -11.83 -2.46 -12.94
N GLY A 1074 -11.63 -3.53 -12.17
CA GLY A 1074 -10.74 -4.65 -12.54
C GLY A 1074 -9.25 -4.39 -12.37
N LYS A 1075 -8.84 -3.23 -11.81
CA LYS A 1075 -7.45 -2.96 -11.40
C LYS A 1075 -7.18 -3.53 -10.01
N VAL A 1076 -5.93 -3.90 -9.70
CA VAL A 1076 -5.55 -4.38 -8.35
C VAL A 1076 -5.91 -3.34 -7.28
N ASP A 1077 -6.73 -3.75 -6.31
CA ASP A 1077 -7.03 -2.98 -5.10
C ASP A 1077 -5.88 -3.14 -4.11
N ARG A 1078 -4.93 -2.22 -4.16
CA ARG A 1078 -3.72 -2.27 -3.32
C ARG A 1078 -4.01 -2.08 -1.84
N LYS A 1079 -5.11 -1.41 -1.45
CA LYS A 1079 -5.49 -1.21 -0.05
C LYS A 1079 -6.01 -2.51 0.52
N SER A 1080 -6.96 -3.14 -0.16
CA SER A 1080 -7.44 -4.48 0.22
C SER A 1080 -6.32 -5.52 0.15
N PHE A 1081 -5.42 -5.43 -0.83
CA PHE A 1081 -4.22 -6.26 -0.87
C PHE A 1081 -3.30 -6.03 0.35
N ALA A 1082 -3.02 -4.79 0.71
CA ALA A 1082 -2.16 -4.47 1.85
C ALA A 1082 -2.79 -4.93 3.17
N GLU A 1083 -4.09 -4.73 3.36
CA GLU A 1083 -4.83 -5.24 4.53
C GLU A 1083 -4.82 -6.77 4.57
N LEU A 1084 -5.10 -7.41 3.43
CA LEU A 1084 -5.09 -8.86 3.31
C LEU A 1084 -3.71 -9.41 3.65
N VAL A 1085 -2.66 -8.95 2.98
CA VAL A 1085 -1.28 -9.40 3.24
C VAL A 1085 -0.82 -9.02 4.66
N ARG A 1086 -1.24 -7.87 5.21
CA ARG A 1086 -0.98 -7.50 6.61
C ARG A 1086 -1.57 -8.52 7.57
N MET A 1087 -2.84 -8.90 7.40
CA MET A 1087 -3.45 -9.94 8.23
C MET A 1087 -2.71 -11.28 8.12
N MET A 1088 -2.21 -11.62 6.92
CA MET A 1088 -1.44 -12.84 6.69
C MET A 1088 -0.08 -12.80 7.41
N VAL A 1089 0.65 -11.69 7.28
CA VAL A 1089 2.00 -11.52 7.83
C VAL A 1089 1.96 -11.29 9.34
N GLU A 1090 1.03 -10.50 9.88
CA GLU A 1090 0.87 -10.28 11.33
C GLU A 1090 0.46 -11.58 12.05
N ALA A 1091 -0.32 -12.45 11.41
CA ALA A 1091 -0.65 -13.77 11.95
C ALA A 1091 0.55 -14.73 12.00
N GLU A 1092 1.49 -14.63 11.05
CA GLU A 1092 2.77 -15.37 11.08
C GLU A 1092 3.74 -14.81 12.11
N VAL A 1093 3.83 -13.48 12.28
CA VAL A 1093 4.63 -12.85 13.34
C VAL A 1093 4.12 -13.29 14.72
N ARG A 1094 2.80 -13.47 14.88
CA ARG A 1094 2.22 -14.10 16.08
C ARG A 1094 2.55 -15.60 16.21
N LYS A 1095 2.87 -16.33 15.12
CA LYS A 1095 3.23 -17.76 15.14
C LYS A 1095 4.68 -18.04 15.55
N GLY A 1096 5.55 -17.03 15.68
CA GLY A 1096 6.84 -17.19 16.36
C GLY A 1096 6.71 -17.56 17.85
N SER A 1097 5.49 -17.64 18.39
CA SER A 1097 5.19 -17.83 19.82
C SER A 1097 4.95 -19.28 20.25
N GLU A 1098 5.80 -20.23 19.83
CA GLU A 1098 5.92 -21.48 20.60
C GLU A 1098 6.58 -21.25 21.98
N ASP A 1099 7.20 -20.07 22.20
CA ASP A 1099 7.90 -19.67 23.43
C ASP A 1099 7.12 -18.75 24.38
N PHE A 1100 5.80 -18.52 24.16
CA PHE A 1100 5.03 -17.65 25.06
C PHE A 1100 4.75 -18.32 26.41
N GLU A 1101 5.71 -18.21 27.33
CA GLU A 1101 5.55 -18.51 28.75
C GLU A 1101 5.29 -17.21 29.54
N LYS A 1102 4.34 -17.22 30.48
CA LYS A 1102 4.03 -16.02 31.29
C LYS A 1102 5.19 -15.67 32.22
N PRO A 1103 5.44 -14.36 32.48
CA PRO A 1103 6.36 -13.90 33.53
C PRO A 1103 6.04 -14.57 34.87
N THR A 1104 7.08 -14.97 35.61
CA THR A 1104 7.01 -15.67 36.89
C THR A 1104 7.76 -14.92 37.98
N GLY A 1105 7.06 -14.59 39.08
CA GLY A 1105 7.67 -13.89 40.22
C GLY A 1105 7.61 -12.37 40.07
N SER A 1106 7.76 -11.66 41.19
CA SER A 1106 7.47 -10.21 41.27
C SER A 1106 8.37 -9.35 40.38
N MET A 1107 9.64 -9.74 40.18
CA MET A 1107 10.56 -8.99 39.31
C MET A 1107 10.24 -9.17 37.82
N GLU A 1108 10.01 -10.41 37.36
CA GLU A 1108 9.61 -10.65 35.97
C GLU A 1108 8.26 -9.96 35.67
N GLU A 1109 7.29 -10.04 36.59
CA GLU A 1109 5.98 -9.38 36.44
C GLU A 1109 6.09 -7.84 36.39
N GLY A 1110 6.95 -7.25 37.23
CA GLY A 1110 7.19 -5.80 37.23
C GLY A 1110 7.85 -5.30 35.96
N ILE A 1111 8.90 -5.97 35.50
CA ILE A 1111 9.57 -5.66 34.22
C ILE A 1111 8.62 -5.85 33.04
N ALA A 1112 7.80 -6.92 33.06
CA ALA A 1112 6.80 -7.17 32.02
C ALA A 1112 5.72 -6.09 31.96
N ALA A 1113 5.30 -5.54 33.11
CA ALA A 1113 4.34 -4.44 33.14
C ALA A 1113 4.92 -3.17 32.49
N ILE A 1114 6.18 -2.86 32.78
CA ILE A 1114 6.87 -1.72 32.16
C ILE A 1114 7.01 -1.94 30.65
N TRP A 1115 7.36 -3.15 30.20
CA TRP A 1115 7.45 -3.47 28.76
C TRP A 1115 6.10 -3.38 28.06
N LYS A 1116 5.01 -3.87 28.67
CA LYS A 1116 3.66 -3.74 28.12
C LYS A 1116 3.25 -2.29 27.89
N GLU A 1117 3.51 -1.43 28.88
CA GLU A 1117 3.16 -0.02 28.81
C GLU A 1117 4.00 0.72 27.76
N LEU A 1118 5.32 0.47 27.73
CA LEU A 1118 6.23 1.15 26.82
C LEU A 1118 6.08 0.71 25.36
N LEU A 1119 5.72 -0.56 25.13
CA LEU A 1119 5.61 -1.15 23.79
C LEU A 1119 4.17 -1.27 23.31
N ALA A 1120 3.19 -0.81 24.10
CA ALA A 1120 1.75 -0.91 23.83
C ALA A 1120 1.29 -2.35 23.50
N LEU A 1121 1.82 -3.34 24.24
CA LEU A 1121 1.53 -4.76 24.05
C LEU A 1121 0.43 -5.25 25.00
N GLU A 1122 -0.48 -6.09 24.51
CA GLU A 1122 -1.50 -6.75 25.36
C GLU A 1122 -0.87 -7.73 26.36
N ALA A 1123 0.23 -8.40 25.95
CA ALA A 1123 0.97 -9.34 26.78
C ALA A 1123 2.46 -9.37 26.43
N VAL A 1124 3.29 -9.70 27.42
CA VAL A 1124 4.75 -9.91 27.30
C VAL A 1124 5.05 -11.23 28.00
N GLY A 1125 5.72 -12.13 27.29
CA GLY A 1125 6.22 -13.42 27.76
C GLY A 1125 7.60 -13.29 28.42
N ARG A 1126 7.97 -14.29 29.20
CA ARG A 1126 9.25 -14.32 29.94
C ARG A 1126 10.47 -14.58 29.05
N ASN A 1127 10.25 -15.22 27.91
CA ASN A 1127 11.28 -15.52 26.90
C ASN A 1127 11.35 -14.42 25.83
N ASP A 1128 10.48 -13.41 25.90
CA ASP A 1128 10.48 -12.33 24.94
C ASP A 1128 11.77 -11.50 25.06
N VAL A 1129 12.36 -11.15 23.92
CA VAL A 1129 13.52 -10.25 23.83
C VAL A 1129 13.03 -8.86 23.47
N PHE A 1130 13.42 -7.84 24.25
CA PHE A 1130 12.86 -6.48 24.18
C PHE A 1130 12.75 -5.91 22.75
N PHE A 1131 13.83 -6.03 21.96
CA PHE A 1131 13.89 -5.48 20.61
C PHE A 1131 13.17 -6.33 19.56
N GLU A 1132 12.95 -7.62 19.84
CA GLU A 1132 12.25 -8.53 18.92
C GLU A 1132 10.73 -8.35 19.01
N ILE A 1133 10.23 -7.89 20.17
CA ILE A 1133 8.79 -7.65 20.42
C ILE A 1133 8.35 -6.20 20.17
N GLY A 1134 9.16 -5.39 19.49
CA GLY A 1134 8.82 -4.00 19.12
C GLY A 1134 9.48 -2.92 19.97
N GLY A 1135 10.46 -3.28 20.81
CA GLY A 1135 11.35 -2.32 21.44
C GLY A 1135 12.28 -1.63 20.44
N ASP A 1136 12.45 -0.32 20.57
CA ASP A 1136 13.42 0.48 19.85
C ASP A 1136 14.38 1.16 20.86
N SER A 1137 15.34 1.94 20.38
CA SER A 1137 16.30 2.60 21.28
C SER A 1137 15.63 3.65 22.19
N LEU A 1138 14.51 4.26 21.77
CA LEU A 1138 13.77 5.22 22.56
C LEU A 1138 12.98 4.53 23.68
N SER A 1139 12.22 3.48 23.36
CA SER A 1139 11.50 2.69 24.36
C SER A 1139 12.44 1.92 25.27
N ALA A 1140 13.61 1.48 24.79
CA ALA A 1140 14.67 0.92 25.62
C ALA A 1140 15.22 1.96 26.59
N THR A 1141 15.49 3.18 26.13
CA THR A 1141 15.97 4.27 27.01
C THR A 1141 14.91 4.63 28.06
N ARG A 1142 13.63 4.65 27.70
CA ARG A 1142 12.52 4.82 28.63
C ARG A 1142 12.43 3.67 29.63
N PHE A 1143 12.61 2.43 29.18
CA PHE A 1143 12.68 1.25 30.05
C PHE A 1143 13.82 1.35 31.05
N LEU A 1144 15.04 1.66 30.60
CA LEU A 1144 16.21 1.85 31.47
C LEU A 1144 15.99 2.98 32.48
N THR A 1145 15.33 4.06 32.06
CA THR A 1145 14.98 5.19 32.93
C THR A 1145 13.95 4.78 33.98
N GLU A 1146 12.93 4.01 33.61
CA GLU A 1146 11.89 3.57 34.52
C GLU A 1146 12.41 2.54 35.53
N VAL A 1147 13.29 1.62 35.10
CA VAL A 1147 14.00 0.69 36.02
C VAL A 1147 14.88 1.45 36.99
N LYS A 1148 15.65 2.43 36.52
CA LYS A 1148 16.48 3.29 37.38
C LYS A 1148 15.63 4.06 38.40
N LYS A 1149 14.48 4.57 37.97
CA LYS A 1149 13.57 5.36 38.82
C LYS A 1149 12.84 4.51 39.85
N GLN A 1150 12.40 3.30 39.48
CA GLN A 1150 11.60 2.45 40.36
C GLN A 1150 12.47 1.57 41.29
N LEU A 1151 13.67 1.19 40.86
CA LEU A 1151 14.49 0.16 41.53
C LEU A 1151 15.92 0.62 41.87
N GLU A 1152 16.30 1.86 41.51
CA GLU A 1152 17.65 2.44 41.69
C GLU A 1152 18.78 1.66 40.99
N VAL A 1153 18.44 0.69 40.13
CA VAL A 1153 19.38 -0.12 39.34
C VAL A 1153 19.72 0.60 38.04
N ASN A 1154 21.01 0.77 37.75
CA ASN A 1154 21.47 1.25 36.44
C ASN A 1154 21.74 0.06 35.51
N LEU A 1155 20.82 -0.21 34.59
CA LEU A 1155 21.07 -1.08 33.45
C LEU A 1155 21.65 -0.26 32.28
N SER A 1156 22.53 -0.88 31.51
CA SER A 1156 23.04 -0.38 30.23
C SER A 1156 22.24 -0.95 29.07
N LEU A 1157 22.17 -0.22 27.95
CA LEU A 1157 21.48 -0.68 26.74
C LEU A 1157 22.06 -2.00 26.22
N ARG A 1158 23.37 -2.22 26.38
CA ARG A 1158 24.06 -3.47 26.05
C ARG A 1158 23.46 -4.68 26.76
N GLU A 1159 22.95 -4.50 27.98
CA GLU A 1159 22.41 -5.61 28.78
C GLU A 1159 21.00 -6.03 28.36
N LEU A 1160 20.36 -5.24 27.48
CA LEU A 1160 19.06 -5.49 26.89
C LEU A 1160 19.15 -6.18 25.51
N PHE A 1161 20.29 -6.08 24.82
CA PHE A 1161 20.48 -6.68 23.50
C PHE A 1161 20.54 -8.22 23.58
N GLY A 1162 19.60 -8.87 22.90
CA GLY A 1162 19.51 -10.34 22.84
C GLY A 1162 19.16 -11.01 24.16
N ALA A 1163 18.79 -10.23 25.20
CA ALA A 1163 18.42 -10.73 26.51
C ALA A 1163 16.90 -10.88 26.62
N THR A 1164 16.45 -12.03 27.12
CA THR A 1164 15.04 -12.30 27.41
C THR A 1164 14.56 -11.52 28.63
N LEU A 1165 13.25 -11.32 28.76
CA LEU A 1165 12.66 -10.67 29.93
C LEU A 1165 13.11 -11.31 31.25
N LYS A 1166 13.19 -12.64 31.29
CA LYS A 1166 13.70 -13.41 32.43
C LYS A 1166 15.14 -13.04 32.78
N GLU A 1167 16.01 -12.94 31.79
CA GLU A 1167 17.43 -12.60 32.00
C GLU A 1167 17.60 -11.15 32.45
N VAL A 1168 16.79 -10.24 31.91
CA VAL A 1168 16.77 -8.84 32.33
C VAL A 1168 16.29 -8.73 33.78
N ALA A 1169 15.18 -9.40 34.13
CA ALA A 1169 14.65 -9.41 35.49
C ALA A 1169 15.67 -9.98 36.51
N ALA A 1170 16.36 -11.08 36.17
CA ALA A 1170 17.38 -11.66 37.04
C ALA A 1170 18.57 -10.72 37.30
N LYS A 1171 19.01 -9.96 36.28
CA LYS A 1171 20.08 -8.95 36.42
C LYS A 1171 19.63 -7.80 37.32
N VAL A 1172 18.42 -7.29 37.10
CA VAL A 1172 17.83 -6.23 37.93
C VAL A 1172 17.74 -6.67 39.38
N GLU A 1173 17.26 -7.89 39.63
CA GLU A 1173 17.13 -8.44 40.98
C GLU A 1173 18.50 -8.57 41.68
N THR A 1174 19.53 -9.02 40.96
CA THR A 1174 20.88 -9.18 41.52
C THR A 1174 21.50 -7.83 41.91
N GLU A 1175 21.42 -6.83 41.03
CA GLU A 1175 21.98 -5.50 41.31
C GLU A 1175 21.17 -4.77 42.39
N HIS A 1176 19.85 -4.92 42.41
CA HIS A 1176 19.00 -4.36 43.46
C HIS A 1176 19.34 -4.94 44.83
N GLN A 1177 19.54 -6.26 44.94
CA GLN A 1177 19.97 -6.90 46.19
C GLN A 1177 21.37 -6.45 46.62
N ARG A 1178 22.31 -6.25 45.69
CA ARG A 1178 23.65 -5.72 46.01
C ARG A 1178 23.56 -4.32 46.61
N LEU A 1179 22.77 -3.43 46.00
CA LEU A 1179 22.58 -2.06 46.48
C LEU A 1179 21.93 -2.02 47.88
N GLN A 1180 20.91 -2.85 48.12
CA GLN A 1180 20.28 -2.96 49.44
C GLN A 1180 21.27 -3.44 50.51
N GLN A 1181 22.12 -4.41 50.17
CA GLN A 1181 23.13 -4.93 51.08
C GLN A 1181 24.25 -3.92 51.37
N GLU A 1182 24.66 -3.12 50.37
CA GLU A 1182 25.60 -2.00 50.54
C GLU A 1182 25.00 -0.92 51.47
N LEU A 1183 23.73 -0.55 51.26
CA LEU A 1183 22.99 0.40 52.11
C LEU A 1183 22.85 -0.08 53.57
N GLU A 1184 22.61 -1.37 53.80
CA GLU A 1184 22.54 -1.95 55.15
C GLU A 1184 23.90 -1.95 55.88
N THR A 1185 25.01 -1.84 55.14
CA THR A 1185 26.37 -1.84 55.71
C THR A 1185 27.00 -0.45 55.88
N MET A 1186 26.36 0.62 55.39
CA MET A 1186 26.85 1.99 55.56
C MET A 1186 26.54 2.54 56.97
N GLU A 1187 27.55 3.01 57.71
CA GLU A 1187 27.35 3.75 58.96
C GLU A 1187 26.80 5.17 58.67
N ILE A 1188 25.97 5.67 59.60
CA ILE A 1188 25.14 6.90 59.54
C ILE A 1188 25.91 8.20 59.18
N GLY A 1189 27.25 8.16 59.08
CA GLY A 1189 28.09 9.28 58.66
C GLY A 1189 28.45 9.36 57.17
N GLU A 1190 28.09 8.36 56.36
CA GLU A 1190 28.40 8.32 54.90
C GLU A 1190 27.16 8.36 53.99
N ILE A 1191 25.96 8.53 54.56
CA ILE A 1191 24.72 8.88 53.82
C ILE A 1191 24.67 10.40 53.68
#